data_AF-A0A1I0VQU1-F1
#
_entry.id   AF-A0A1I0VQU1-F1
#
_cell.length_a   1.000
_cell.length_b   1.000
_cell.length_c   1.000
_cell.angle_alpha   90.00
_cell.angle_beta   90.00
_cell.angle_gamma   90.00
#
_symmetry.space_group_name_H-M   'P 1'
#
loop_
_entity.id
_entity.type
_entity.pdbx_description
1 polymer ?
#
loop_
_entity_poly.entity_id
_entity_poly.type
_entity_poly.pdbx_seq_one_letter_code
_entity_poly.pdbx_strand_id
1 'polypeptide(L)'
;MVQVSYPGVYIQEVPSGVRTITGVSTSVGAFLGRASKGPIDQAVRLFSIADFNRAFGVPHPASDLAESVKLFFNNGGTDCYVIRIARNAAPAEVTLENLEGNNVLTAQAKASGTFGNTIRLTVDFRTANPDETFNLMVVLEEGGVAVQTEAFTGLSMDPTSPRFAPLFVTGSSGLIDLDLHANTNAGGGDDLTVAANSFDGFSQSRRPLGAIASVRTILDDLINPAAPTAPRSRFEISVDGGAYVPVDLAPWSSAEIGAATIGQVRDHIEQRINAALDTVSPVANVDVSTSSPAGLANLLTITSDGVGSARSAVRIRRAPDRDIAEPLMLGVDQGGIEPVRRSEFRPAPNASLLRVGDPATGGSVATLNALAALATGQMASITINGVQVDLNIAPNNIVTTGNNADPFLVSAPGFSALTGENDGVREKLRIIANAITNDSDLPYRAELWGYALAILATGGTVNEQPTDIDTAPGAFSAATGEFILNTRQYTLGGGGSSAFSSGIDGDDGIAPDVAAFEGNGVDQTGMHALDTVDIFNMFMVPGDEALDDTAMRTLYGRAAPYCQSRRAFLVVDPPQAWTNGTTGLADVVQDPSMISTLRGALGSAKDHAAVFYPRLHIRVNGLTRTIGASGAIAGLMARTDANRGVWKAPAGIDAGLNTVSGLNVILTDAQNGVLNKQGVNSIRVLPNGSIINWGARTLDGDDDAGSEWKYVPIRRFALFLEESLYRGTRWAVFEPNDEPLWANLRLNINAFMTSLFRQQAFQGSSPQEAFYVRCDKTTTTQDDRNKGIVNIEVGFAPLKPAEFVVIKIQQIAGEL
;
A
#
# COMPACT_ATOMS: atom_id res chain seq x y z
N MET A 1 54.58 12.72 1.78
CA MET A 1 55.51 13.81 2.15
C MET A 1 56.64 13.79 1.12
N VAL A 2 56.92 14.91 0.44
CA VAL A 2 57.98 14.93 -0.60
C VAL A 2 59.35 14.89 0.09
N GLN A 3 60.16 13.89 -0.23
CA GLN A 3 61.52 13.75 0.32
C GLN A 3 62.48 14.56 -0.55
N VAL A 4 63.01 15.66 -0.01
CA VAL A 4 63.90 16.59 -0.71
C VAL A 4 65.37 16.17 -0.51
N SER A 5 66.13 16.03 -1.60
CA SER A 5 67.51 15.51 -1.56
C SER A 5 68.54 16.41 -2.24
N TYR A 6 68.13 17.47 -2.93
CA TYR A 6 69.02 18.48 -3.53
C TYR A 6 68.35 19.86 -3.65
N PRO A 7 69.11 20.96 -3.84
CA PRO A 7 68.54 22.29 -4.06
C PRO A 7 67.72 22.33 -5.35
N GLY A 8 66.42 22.68 -5.26
CA GLY A 8 65.49 22.74 -6.39
C GLY A 8 64.08 23.19 -5.96
N VAL A 9 63.20 23.46 -6.92
CA VAL A 9 61.77 23.72 -6.69
C VAL A 9 61.01 22.39 -6.79
N TYR A 10 60.31 22.00 -5.73
CA TYR A 10 59.51 20.78 -5.68
C TYR A 10 58.02 21.15 -5.74
N ILE A 11 57.27 20.47 -6.62
CA ILE A 11 55.82 20.61 -6.72
C ILE A 11 55.20 19.42 -5.99
N GLN A 12 54.43 19.69 -4.94
CA GLN A 12 53.56 18.71 -4.30
C GLN A 12 52.12 19.07 -4.67
N GLU A 13 51.44 18.21 -5.42
CA GLU A 13 50.00 18.34 -5.60
C GLU A 13 49.30 18.03 -4.27
N VAL A 14 48.74 19.07 -3.65
CA VAL A 14 47.85 18.95 -2.50
C VAL A 14 46.44 18.74 -3.07
N PRO A 15 45.76 17.61 -2.80
CA PRO A 15 44.36 17.46 -3.16
C PRO A 15 43.57 18.64 -2.58
N SER A 16 42.76 19.31 -3.40
CA SER A 16 41.87 20.36 -2.89
C SER A 16 40.95 19.75 -1.83
N GLY A 17 41.22 20.06 -0.56
CA GLY A 17 40.44 19.60 0.60
C GLY A 17 39.10 20.31 0.78
N VAL A 18 38.68 21.12 -0.21
CA VAL A 18 37.43 21.88 -0.15
C VAL A 18 36.26 20.91 -0.30
N ARG A 19 35.57 20.64 0.81
CA ARG A 19 34.30 19.91 0.85
C ARG A 19 33.20 20.96 0.98
N THR A 20 32.53 21.23 -0.14
CA THR A 20 31.50 22.27 -0.22
C THR A 20 30.33 21.94 0.70
N ILE A 21 29.98 22.87 1.59
CA ILE A 21 28.75 22.82 2.38
C ILE A 21 27.63 23.43 1.52
N THR A 22 26.53 22.70 1.37
CA THR A 22 25.32 23.16 0.68
C THR A 22 24.26 23.52 1.71
N GLY A 23 23.54 24.62 1.47
CA GLY A 23 22.42 25.02 2.31
C GLY A 23 21.30 23.98 2.28
N VAL A 24 20.70 23.69 3.43
CA VAL A 24 19.52 22.82 3.51
C VAL A 24 18.25 23.51 3.05
N SER A 25 17.16 22.77 2.87
CA SER A 25 15.84 23.37 2.64
C SER A 25 15.43 24.26 3.81
N THR A 26 14.66 25.32 3.53
CA THR A 26 14.16 26.28 4.55
C THR A 26 12.64 26.31 4.65
N SER A 27 11.94 25.60 3.77
CA SER A 27 10.51 25.76 3.53
C SER A 27 9.70 24.46 3.57
N VAL A 28 10.28 23.34 3.99
CA VAL A 28 9.52 22.08 4.16
C VAL A 28 8.56 22.23 5.33
N GLY A 29 7.26 22.17 5.06
CA GLY A 29 6.22 22.24 6.08
C GLY A 29 5.96 20.88 6.74
N ALA A 30 5.49 20.87 7.97
CA ALA A 30 4.93 19.69 8.63
C ALA A 30 3.59 20.06 9.26
N PHE A 31 2.56 19.27 8.99
CA PHE A 31 1.20 19.47 9.49
C PHE A 31 0.73 18.25 10.27
N LEU A 32 0.08 18.50 11.41
CA LEU A 32 -0.45 17.47 12.28
C LEU A 32 -1.93 17.74 12.56
N GLY A 33 -2.82 16.78 12.31
CA GLY A 33 -4.25 16.94 12.59
C GLY A 33 -5.12 15.76 12.17
N ARG A 34 -6.44 15.91 12.27
CA ARG A 34 -7.40 14.90 11.79
C ARG A 34 -7.59 14.95 10.28
N ALA A 35 -7.70 13.76 9.69
CA ALA A 35 -8.07 13.55 8.30
C ALA A 35 -9.11 12.43 8.18
N SER A 36 -9.83 12.40 7.05
CA SER A 36 -10.97 11.49 6.84
C SER A 36 -10.54 10.06 6.51
N LYS A 37 -9.39 9.86 5.86
CA LYS A 37 -8.78 8.55 5.59
C LYS A 37 -7.26 8.64 5.60
N GLY A 38 -6.59 7.53 5.31
CA GLY A 38 -5.13 7.46 5.18
C GLY A 38 -4.43 6.97 6.45
N PRO A 39 -3.11 6.75 6.38
CA PRO A 39 -2.35 6.17 7.47
C PRO A 39 -2.32 7.09 8.69
N ILE A 40 -2.49 6.51 9.88
CA ILE A 40 -2.41 7.22 11.17
C ILE A 40 -0.97 7.16 11.67
N ASP A 41 -0.52 8.23 12.34
CA ASP A 41 0.81 8.30 12.96
C ASP A 41 1.97 8.09 11.97
N GLN A 42 1.73 8.33 10.69
CA GLN A 42 2.74 8.24 9.64
C GLN A 42 2.88 9.58 8.92
N ALA A 43 4.12 10.05 8.76
CA ALA A 43 4.42 11.25 8.00
C ALA A 43 4.36 10.96 6.48
N VAL A 44 3.31 11.45 5.82
CA VAL A 44 3.15 11.34 4.37
C VAL A 44 3.62 12.61 3.70
N ARG A 45 4.60 12.50 2.80
CA ARG A 45 5.13 13.64 2.03
C ARG A 45 4.21 13.99 0.86
N LEU A 46 3.87 15.27 0.73
CA LEU A 46 2.96 15.81 -0.27
C LEU A 46 3.62 16.98 -1.01
N PHE A 47 3.34 17.10 -2.31
CA PHE A 47 3.82 18.19 -3.16
C PHE A 47 2.69 19.06 -3.70
N SER A 48 1.43 18.68 -3.43
CA SER A 48 0.25 19.39 -3.89
C SER A 48 -0.98 19.08 -3.03
N ILE A 49 -2.03 19.89 -3.18
CA ILE A 49 -3.35 19.59 -2.59
C ILE A 49 -3.99 18.32 -3.19
N ALA A 50 -3.64 17.96 -4.43
CA ALA A 50 -4.13 16.73 -5.05
C ALA A 50 -3.52 15.48 -4.38
N ASP A 51 -2.26 15.56 -3.91
CA ASP A 51 -1.65 14.50 -3.11
C ASP A 51 -2.36 14.35 -1.76
N PHE A 52 -2.72 15.47 -1.11
CA PHE A 52 -3.50 15.44 0.12
C PHE A 52 -4.83 14.72 -0.08
N ASN A 53 -5.61 15.10 -1.10
CA ASN A 53 -6.92 14.48 -1.34
C ASN A 53 -6.80 12.98 -1.65
N ARG A 54 -5.73 12.57 -2.35
CA ARG A 54 -5.47 11.15 -2.64
C ARG A 54 -5.15 10.36 -1.38
N ALA A 55 -4.26 10.88 -0.53
CA ALA A 55 -3.78 10.20 0.67
C ALA A 55 -4.79 10.25 1.83
N PHE A 56 -5.46 11.39 2.02
CA PHE A 56 -6.23 11.72 3.22
C PHE A 56 -7.73 11.97 2.98
N GLY A 57 -8.15 11.95 1.71
CA GLY A 57 -9.55 12.11 1.30
C GLY A 57 -10.06 13.53 1.41
N VAL A 58 -11.40 13.64 1.49
CA VAL A 58 -12.08 14.93 1.66
C VAL A 58 -11.74 15.57 3.01
N PRO A 59 -11.86 16.91 3.14
CA PRO A 59 -11.65 17.60 4.41
C PRO A 59 -12.49 17.01 5.54
N HIS A 60 -11.86 16.70 6.66
CA HIS A 60 -12.57 16.25 7.86
C HIS A 60 -13.39 17.43 8.42
N PRO A 61 -14.69 17.27 8.73
CA PRO A 61 -15.58 18.39 9.09
C PRO A 61 -15.11 19.15 10.33
N ALA A 62 -14.55 18.44 11.29
CA ALA A 62 -14.14 18.97 12.59
C ALA A 62 -12.64 19.34 12.68
N SER A 63 -11.93 19.43 11.55
CA SER A 63 -10.50 19.80 11.51
C SER A 63 -10.20 20.85 10.45
N ASP A 64 -9.29 21.77 10.76
CA ASP A 64 -8.79 22.78 9.83
C ASP A 64 -7.63 22.25 8.95
N LEU A 65 -7.14 21.03 9.19
CA LEU A 65 -5.94 20.46 8.57
C LEU A 65 -5.91 20.61 7.03
N ALA A 66 -6.95 20.14 6.35
CA ALA A 66 -7.00 20.15 4.88
C ALA A 66 -6.96 21.57 4.31
N GLU A 67 -7.67 22.52 4.93
CA GLU A 67 -7.69 23.92 4.49
C GLU A 67 -6.37 24.63 4.81
N SER A 68 -5.72 24.31 5.92
CA SER A 68 -4.38 24.83 6.24
C SER A 68 -3.32 24.33 5.25
N VAL A 69 -3.34 23.05 4.87
CA VAL A 69 -2.45 22.50 3.83
C VAL A 69 -2.72 23.16 2.47
N LYS A 70 -3.99 23.37 2.11
CA LYS A 70 -4.37 24.09 0.89
C LYS A 70 -3.85 25.53 0.88
N LEU A 71 -4.00 26.24 2.00
CA LEU A 71 -3.48 27.61 2.15
C LEU A 71 -1.95 27.65 2.02
N PHE A 72 -1.24 26.65 2.52
CA PHE A 72 0.21 26.55 2.37
C PHE A 72 0.64 26.49 0.91
N PHE A 73 0.06 25.56 0.13
CA PHE A 73 0.36 25.46 -1.30
C PHE A 73 -0.05 26.71 -2.08
N ASN A 74 -1.25 27.26 -1.81
CA ASN A 74 -1.73 28.49 -2.47
C ASN A 74 -0.89 29.74 -2.16
N ASN A 75 -0.17 29.74 -1.04
CA ASN A 75 0.70 30.84 -0.65
C ASN A 75 2.16 30.61 -1.02
N GLY A 76 2.51 29.53 -1.72
CA GLY A 76 3.84 29.30 -2.30
C GLY A 76 4.69 28.25 -1.58
N GLY A 77 4.10 27.50 -0.64
CA GLY A 77 4.67 26.24 -0.19
C GLY A 77 4.66 25.20 -1.31
N THR A 78 5.66 24.32 -1.33
CA THR A 78 5.85 23.33 -2.41
C THR A 78 6.11 21.90 -1.92
N ASP A 79 6.41 21.73 -0.64
CA ASP A 79 6.80 20.45 -0.04
C ASP A 79 6.37 20.44 1.42
N CYS A 80 5.57 19.45 1.82
CA CYS A 80 5.21 19.26 3.21
C CYS A 80 5.01 17.81 3.59
N TYR A 81 5.09 17.53 4.89
CA TYR A 81 4.63 16.29 5.49
C TYR A 81 3.29 16.54 6.18
N VAL A 82 2.39 15.57 6.09
CA VAL A 82 1.11 15.56 6.81
C VAL A 82 1.02 14.28 7.60
N ILE A 83 0.59 14.41 8.86
CA ILE A 83 0.34 13.28 9.76
C ILE A 83 -1.12 13.34 10.18
N ARG A 84 -1.84 12.24 9.93
CA ARG A 84 -3.20 12.03 10.44
C ARG A 84 -3.13 11.48 11.86
N ILE A 85 -3.94 12.06 12.74
CA ILE A 85 -4.11 11.61 14.13
C ILE A 85 -5.55 11.22 14.39
N ALA A 86 -5.75 10.14 15.15
CA ALA A 86 -7.02 9.76 15.77
C ALA A 86 -6.72 8.92 17.01
N ARG A 87 -7.73 8.68 17.86
CA ARG A 87 -7.61 7.78 19.02
C ARG A 87 -8.45 6.54 18.81
N ASN A 88 -7.88 5.37 19.10
CA ASN A 88 -8.56 4.07 19.01
C ASN A 88 -9.19 3.77 17.63
N ALA A 89 -8.66 4.37 16.55
CA ALA A 89 -9.10 4.02 15.22
C ALA A 89 -8.64 2.59 14.88
N ALA A 90 -9.52 1.82 14.25
CA ALA A 90 -9.29 0.42 13.93
C ALA A 90 -9.38 0.19 12.40
N PRO A 91 -8.54 -0.67 11.83
CA PRO A 91 -8.67 -1.08 10.44
C PRO A 91 -9.85 -2.02 10.25
N ALA A 92 -10.44 -1.96 9.06
CA ALA A 92 -11.43 -2.94 8.64
C ALA A 92 -10.74 -4.26 8.29
N GLU A 93 -11.37 -5.37 8.61
CA GLU A 93 -10.82 -6.71 8.40
C GLU A 93 -11.87 -7.66 7.84
N VAL A 94 -11.42 -8.68 7.11
CA VAL A 94 -12.22 -9.83 6.73
C VAL A 94 -11.39 -11.11 6.81
N THR A 95 -11.94 -12.11 7.50
CA THR A 95 -11.45 -13.49 7.45
C THR A 95 -12.07 -14.18 6.24
N LEU A 96 -11.24 -14.84 5.45
CA LEU A 96 -11.64 -15.63 4.27
C LEU A 96 -11.53 -17.12 4.60
N GLU A 97 -12.56 -17.87 4.23
CA GLU A 97 -12.64 -19.31 4.41
C GLU A 97 -12.38 -20.04 3.09
N ASN A 98 -11.89 -21.27 3.16
CA ASN A 98 -11.83 -22.16 1.99
C ASN A 98 -13.20 -22.76 1.66
N LEU A 99 -13.27 -23.59 0.60
CA LEU A 99 -14.52 -24.25 0.19
C LEU A 99 -15.08 -25.28 1.20
N GLU A 100 -14.32 -25.62 2.24
CA GLU A 100 -14.75 -26.46 3.37
C GLU A 100 -15.34 -25.65 4.53
N GLY A 101 -15.17 -24.32 4.54
CA GLY A 101 -15.55 -23.45 5.65
C GLY A 101 -14.47 -23.31 6.72
N ASN A 102 -13.22 -23.68 6.43
CA ASN A 102 -12.10 -23.46 7.35
C ASN A 102 -11.49 -22.08 7.09
N ASN A 103 -11.22 -21.32 8.15
CA ASN A 103 -10.57 -20.01 8.05
C ASN A 103 -9.13 -20.14 7.56
N VAL A 104 -8.78 -19.49 6.44
CA VAL A 104 -7.46 -19.63 5.81
C VAL A 104 -6.63 -18.35 5.75
N LEU A 105 -7.28 -17.22 5.46
CA LEU A 105 -6.61 -15.93 5.27
C LEU A 105 -7.35 -14.84 6.04
N THR A 106 -6.60 -13.82 6.45
CA THR A 106 -7.13 -12.59 7.00
C THR A 106 -6.64 -11.43 6.14
N ALA A 107 -7.57 -10.65 5.57
CA ALA A 107 -7.28 -9.43 4.85
C ALA A 107 -7.67 -8.22 5.70
N GLN A 108 -6.72 -7.32 5.96
CA GLN A 108 -6.90 -6.15 6.80
C GLN A 108 -6.56 -4.88 6.00
N ALA A 109 -7.34 -3.80 6.17
CA ALA A 109 -7.05 -2.52 5.55
C ALA A 109 -5.74 -1.95 6.11
N LYS A 110 -4.84 -1.46 5.24
CA LYS A 110 -3.55 -0.89 5.67
C LYS A 110 -3.68 0.36 6.54
N ALA A 111 -4.78 1.09 6.40
CA ALA A 111 -5.04 2.28 7.18
C ALA A 111 -6.36 2.12 7.96
N SER A 112 -6.30 2.49 9.23
CA SER A 112 -7.45 2.49 10.12
C SER A 112 -8.50 3.52 9.71
N GLY A 113 -9.77 3.18 9.93
CA GLY A 113 -10.89 4.06 9.65
C GLY A 113 -12.04 3.38 8.93
N THR A 114 -13.18 4.05 8.93
CA THR A 114 -14.42 3.55 8.31
C THR A 114 -14.31 3.39 6.79
N PHE A 115 -13.38 4.10 6.15
CA PHE A 115 -13.13 3.97 4.71
C PHE A 115 -12.68 2.55 4.33
N GLY A 116 -12.04 1.80 5.25
CA GLY A 116 -11.66 0.41 5.00
C GLY A 116 -12.88 -0.49 4.71
N ASN A 117 -14.05 -0.14 5.25
CA ASN A 117 -15.31 -0.85 5.05
C ASN A 117 -15.84 -0.74 3.61
N THR A 118 -15.23 0.10 2.76
CA THR A 118 -15.57 0.22 1.35
C THR A 118 -14.62 -0.54 0.42
N ILE A 119 -13.65 -1.28 0.98
CA ILE A 119 -12.79 -2.18 0.21
C ILE A 119 -13.55 -3.48 -0.07
N ARG A 120 -13.46 -3.93 -1.33
CA ARG A 120 -14.05 -5.17 -1.84
C ARG A 120 -12.95 -6.11 -2.28
N LEU A 121 -13.13 -7.40 -2.00
CA LEU A 121 -12.27 -8.46 -2.49
C LEU A 121 -13.06 -9.36 -3.43
N THR A 122 -12.43 -9.76 -4.53
CA THR A 122 -12.97 -10.78 -5.43
C THR A 122 -11.90 -11.85 -5.64
N VAL A 123 -12.22 -13.08 -5.26
CA VAL A 123 -11.41 -14.28 -5.48
C VAL A 123 -11.99 -15.04 -6.66
N ASP A 124 -11.14 -15.48 -7.59
CA ASP A 124 -11.54 -16.38 -8.67
C ASP A 124 -10.48 -17.44 -8.93
N PHE A 125 -10.89 -18.58 -9.50
CA PHE A 125 -9.96 -19.65 -9.88
C PHE A 125 -9.68 -19.66 -11.38
N ARG A 126 -9.81 -18.50 -12.05
CA ARG A 126 -9.54 -18.35 -13.49
C ARG A 126 -8.03 -18.27 -13.74
N THR A 127 -7.35 -19.38 -13.52
CA THR A 127 -5.90 -19.52 -13.65
C THR A 127 -5.55 -20.65 -14.63
N ALA A 128 -4.28 -20.80 -14.97
CA ALA A 128 -3.81 -21.91 -15.80
C ALA A 128 -3.99 -23.26 -15.09
N ASN A 129 -3.89 -23.29 -13.76
CA ASN A 129 -4.19 -24.46 -12.92
C ASN A 129 -5.21 -24.08 -11.83
N PRO A 130 -6.52 -24.17 -12.12
CA PRO A 130 -7.61 -23.84 -11.20
C PRO A 130 -7.68 -24.69 -9.95
N ASP A 131 -6.95 -25.81 -9.90
CA ASP A 131 -6.87 -26.68 -8.72
C ASP A 131 -5.71 -26.29 -7.78
N GLU A 132 -4.85 -25.35 -8.17
CA GLU A 132 -3.64 -24.95 -7.42
C GLU A 132 -3.60 -23.46 -7.08
N THR A 133 -4.00 -22.61 -8.02
CA THR A 133 -3.80 -21.16 -7.91
C THR A 133 -5.10 -20.40 -8.04
N PHE A 134 -5.12 -19.19 -7.50
CA PHE A 134 -6.28 -18.29 -7.54
C PHE A 134 -5.84 -16.87 -7.89
N ASN A 135 -6.78 -16.02 -8.27
CA ASN A 135 -6.58 -14.59 -8.43
C ASN A 135 -7.30 -13.85 -7.29
N LEU A 136 -6.77 -12.68 -6.93
CA LEU A 136 -7.39 -11.76 -5.97
C LEU A 136 -7.46 -10.36 -6.60
N MET A 137 -8.65 -9.79 -6.67
CA MET A 137 -8.88 -8.40 -7.03
C MET A 137 -9.30 -7.63 -5.78
N VAL A 138 -8.63 -6.51 -5.52
CA VAL A 138 -8.92 -5.59 -4.41
C VAL A 138 -9.42 -4.28 -5.00
N VAL A 139 -10.61 -3.83 -4.59
CA VAL A 139 -11.24 -2.61 -5.10
C VAL A 139 -11.59 -1.69 -3.95
N LEU A 140 -11.12 -0.44 -3.97
CA LEU A 140 -11.63 0.61 -3.10
C LEU A 140 -12.80 1.31 -3.79
N GLU A 141 -13.95 1.35 -3.12
CA GLU A 141 -15.14 2.06 -3.60
C GLU A 141 -15.38 3.37 -2.84
N GLU A 142 -15.78 4.42 -3.54
CA GLU A 142 -16.29 5.65 -2.94
C GLU A 142 -17.64 5.99 -3.60
N GLY A 143 -18.71 6.12 -2.80
CA GLY A 143 -20.06 6.37 -3.33
C GLY A 143 -20.59 5.25 -4.24
N GLY A 144 -20.12 4.01 -4.06
CA GLY A 144 -20.49 2.86 -4.90
C GLY A 144 -19.75 2.78 -6.24
N VAL A 145 -18.70 3.59 -6.43
CA VAL A 145 -17.87 3.60 -7.64
C VAL A 145 -16.45 3.20 -7.29
N ALA A 146 -15.85 2.32 -8.08
CA ALA A 146 -14.44 1.95 -7.93
C ALA A 146 -13.53 3.17 -8.19
N VAL A 147 -12.72 3.54 -7.20
CA VAL A 147 -11.74 4.63 -7.29
C VAL A 147 -10.29 4.13 -7.38
N GLN A 148 -10.04 2.92 -6.89
CA GLN A 148 -8.74 2.24 -7.02
C GLN A 148 -8.96 0.73 -7.14
N THR A 149 -8.17 0.07 -7.99
CA THR A 149 -8.22 -1.37 -8.21
C THR A 149 -6.83 -1.93 -8.29
N GLU A 150 -6.59 -3.03 -7.57
CA GLU A 150 -5.34 -3.78 -7.55
C GLU A 150 -5.66 -5.24 -7.89
N ALA A 151 -4.96 -5.80 -8.88
CA ALA A 151 -5.21 -7.15 -9.37
C ALA A 151 -3.95 -8.01 -9.17
N PHE A 152 -4.14 -9.15 -8.50
CA PHE A 152 -3.09 -10.12 -8.21
C PHE A 152 -3.46 -11.46 -8.83
N THR A 153 -2.62 -11.97 -9.72
CA THR A 153 -2.90 -13.19 -10.49
C THR A 153 -1.96 -14.34 -10.15
N GLY A 154 -2.48 -15.56 -10.22
CA GLY A 154 -1.70 -16.79 -9.99
C GLY A 154 -1.13 -16.89 -8.58
N LEU A 155 -1.89 -16.44 -7.58
CA LEU A 155 -1.56 -16.56 -6.16
C LEU A 155 -1.58 -18.03 -5.72
N SER A 156 -0.69 -18.37 -4.81
CA SER A 156 -0.52 -19.71 -4.26
C SER A 156 -0.58 -19.68 -2.74
N MET A 157 -1.05 -20.78 -2.14
CA MET A 157 -0.98 -21.02 -0.69
C MET A 157 0.28 -21.77 -0.28
N ASP A 158 1.26 -21.95 -1.18
CA ASP A 158 2.57 -22.53 -0.87
C ASP A 158 3.58 -21.47 -0.37
N PRO A 159 4.00 -21.48 0.93
CA PRO A 159 5.07 -20.66 1.48
C PRO A 159 6.39 -20.66 0.71
N THR A 160 6.67 -21.70 -0.08
CA THR A 160 7.89 -21.76 -0.90
C THR A 160 7.72 -21.16 -2.29
N SER A 161 6.51 -20.74 -2.64
CA SER A 161 6.19 -20.09 -3.90
C SER A 161 6.53 -18.60 -3.83
N PRO A 162 7.15 -18.02 -4.88
CA PRO A 162 7.29 -16.56 -4.98
C PRO A 162 5.94 -15.84 -5.11
N ARG A 163 4.84 -16.59 -5.36
CA ARG A 163 3.46 -16.11 -5.42
C ARG A 163 2.67 -16.46 -4.17
N PHE A 164 3.33 -16.75 -3.05
CA PHE A 164 2.66 -17.00 -1.78
C PHE A 164 1.79 -15.80 -1.39
N ALA A 165 0.47 -16.01 -1.29
CA ALA A 165 -0.51 -14.93 -1.25
C ALA A 165 -0.26 -13.91 -0.12
N PRO A 166 -0.02 -14.32 1.15
CA PRO A 166 0.24 -13.38 2.23
C PRO A 166 1.40 -12.42 1.96
N LEU A 167 2.57 -12.96 1.61
CA LEU A 167 3.77 -12.15 1.39
C LEU A 167 3.68 -11.30 0.12
N PHE A 168 3.16 -11.89 -0.97
CA PHE A 168 3.10 -11.22 -2.26
C PHE A 168 2.11 -10.05 -2.24
N VAL A 169 0.91 -10.24 -1.69
CA VAL A 169 -0.13 -9.21 -1.63
C VAL A 169 0.26 -8.11 -0.64
N THR A 170 0.69 -8.46 0.57
CA THR A 170 1.14 -7.48 1.59
C THR A 170 2.26 -6.57 1.06
N GLY A 171 3.24 -7.15 0.36
CA GLY A 171 4.36 -6.40 -0.22
C GLY A 171 4.00 -5.55 -1.45
N SER A 172 2.89 -5.84 -2.12
CA SER A 172 2.52 -5.22 -3.40
C SER A 172 1.26 -4.36 -3.36
N SER A 173 0.41 -4.50 -2.35
CA SER A 173 -0.85 -3.76 -2.19
C SER A 173 -0.64 -2.42 -1.49
N GLY A 174 -1.38 -1.40 -1.93
CA GLY A 174 -1.52 -0.12 -1.21
C GLY A 174 -2.77 -0.05 -0.33
N LEU A 175 -3.67 -1.04 -0.42
CA LEU A 175 -4.98 -1.02 0.23
C LEU A 175 -5.10 -2.00 1.40
N ILE A 176 -4.55 -3.21 1.27
CA ILE A 176 -4.67 -4.26 2.28
C ILE A 176 -3.32 -4.91 2.63
N ASP A 177 -3.21 -5.38 3.85
CA ASP A 177 -2.29 -6.45 4.21
C ASP A 177 -3.07 -7.78 4.22
N LEU A 178 -2.42 -8.86 3.79
CA LEU A 178 -2.98 -10.20 3.71
C LEU A 178 -2.09 -11.14 4.52
N ASP A 179 -2.66 -11.84 5.49
CA ASP A 179 -1.94 -12.79 6.35
C ASP A 179 -2.64 -14.15 6.40
N LEU A 180 -1.93 -15.18 6.85
CA LEU A 180 -2.54 -16.44 7.24
C LEU A 180 -3.44 -16.20 8.46
N HIS A 181 -4.64 -16.80 8.43
CA HIS A 181 -5.48 -16.82 9.62
C HIS A 181 -4.78 -17.61 10.75
N ALA A 182 -5.07 -17.29 12.02
CA ALA A 182 -4.44 -17.90 13.18
C ALA A 182 -4.53 -19.44 13.22
N ASN A 183 -5.61 -20.03 12.70
CA ASN A 183 -5.75 -21.49 12.58
C ASN A 183 -4.80 -22.10 11.55
N THR A 184 -4.46 -21.37 10.48
CA THR A 184 -3.62 -21.84 9.37
C THR A 184 -2.15 -21.49 9.57
N ASN A 185 -1.86 -20.58 10.50
CA ASN A 185 -0.50 -20.20 10.86
C ASN A 185 0.21 -21.28 11.70
N ALA A 186 1.52 -21.13 11.87
CA ALA A 186 2.35 -22.06 12.63
C ALA A 186 1.83 -22.27 14.06
N GLY A 187 1.53 -23.51 14.43
CA GLY A 187 0.95 -23.89 15.71
C GLY A 187 -0.58 -23.81 15.80
N GLY A 188 -1.27 -23.44 14.73
CA GLY A 188 -2.72 -23.48 14.61
C GLY A 188 -3.28 -24.89 14.38
N GLY A 189 -4.62 -25.03 14.42
CA GLY A 189 -5.30 -26.32 14.20
C GLY A 189 -5.12 -26.87 12.78
N ASP A 190 -5.20 -25.98 11.80
CA ASP A 190 -5.05 -26.26 10.36
C ASP A 190 -3.70 -25.71 9.85
N ASP A 191 -2.66 -25.76 10.70
CA ASP A 191 -1.33 -25.25 10.40
C ASP A 191 -0.82 -25.76 9.05
N LEU A 192 -0.61 -24.83 8.12
CA LEU A 192 -0.22 -25.08 6.73
C LEU A 192 1.23 -25.58 6.59
N THR A 193 2.02 -25.51 7.66
CA THR A 193 3.36 -26.08 7.74
C THR A 193 3.36 -27.55 8.14
N VAL A 194 2.26 -28.07 8.68
CA VAL A 194 2.11 -29.47 9.10
C VAL A 194 1.56 -30.30 7.94
N ALA A 195 2.38 -31.24 7.43
CA ALA A 195 2.00 -32.05 6.27
C ALA A 195 0.71 -32.88 6.46
N ALA A 196 0.39 -33.28 7.69
CA ALA A 196 -0.80 -34.06 8.01
C ALA A 196 -2.12 -33.27 7.95
N ASN A 197 -2.04 -31.93 7.93
CA ASN A 197 -3.21 -31.07 7.78
C ASN A 197 -3.58 -30.85 6.31
N SER A 198 -3.02 -31.67 5.42
CA SER A 198 -3.02 -31.49 3.98
C SER A 198 -2.87 -32.85 3.28
N PHE A 199 -2.95 -32.88 1.95
CA PHE A 199 -2.74 -34.10 1.15
C PHE A 199 -1.44 -34.09 0.35
N ASP A 200 -1.05 -35.24 -0.19
CA ASP A 200 0.08 -35.32 -1.12
C ASP A 200 -0.39 -34.94 -2.53
N GLY A 201 0.29 -33.99 -3.17
CA GLY A 201 -0.12 -33.48 -4.48
C GLY A 201 -0.09 -34.56 -5.55
N PHE A 202 -1.03 -34.51 -6.49
CA PHE A 202 -1.22 -35.57 -7.47
C PHE A 202 -1.67 -35.04 -8.83
N SER A 203 -1.47 -35.85 -9.87
CA SER A 203 -2.06 -35.67 -11.20
C SER A 203 -3.03 -36.81 -11.44
N GLN A 204 -4.30 -36.49 -11.70
CA GLN A 204 -5.35 -37.48 -11.91
C GLN A 204 -5.99 -37.33 -13.29
N SER A 205 -6.15 -38.45 -13.99
CA SER A 205 -6.93 -38.51 -15.22
C SER A 205 -8.41 -38.28 -14.93
N ARG A 206 -9.11 -37.51 -15.76
CA ARG A 206 -10.58 -37.42 -15.70
C ARG A 206 -11.29 -38.35 -16.68
N ARG A 207 -10.51 -39.10 -17.47
CA ARG A 207 -10.96 -40.23 -18.28
C ARG A 207 -10.94 -41.52 -17.46
N PRO A 208 -12.09 -42.19 -17.21
CA PRO A 208 -12.11 -43.52 -16.61
C PRO A 208 -11.61 -44.56 -17.61
N LEU A 209 -10.69 -45.44 -17.18
CA LEU A 209 -10.13 -46.49 -18.04
C LEU A 209 -11.05 -47.72 -18.19
N GLY A 210 -12.20 -47.74 -17.52
CA GLY A 210 -13.16 -48.85 -17.61
C GLY A 210 -12.82 -50.04 -16.71
N ALA A 211 -13.53 -51.14 -16.90
CA ALA A 211 -13.20 -52.44 -16.30
C ALA A 211 -11.86 -52.94 -16.86
N ILE A 212 -11.20 -53.88 -16.18
CA ILE A 212 -9.85 -54.34 -16.57
C ILE A 212 -9.74 -54.76 -18.05
N ALA A 213 -10.77 -55.35 -18.65
CA ALA A 213 -10.76 -55.67 -20.08
C ALA A 213 -10.58 -54.42 -20.96
N SER A 214 -11.32 -53.34 -20.66
CA SER A 214 -11.20 -52.05 -21.34
C SER A 214 -9.83 -51.40 -21.10
N VAL A 215 -9.32 -51.46 -19.87
CA VAL A 215 -7.98 -50.93 -19.54
C VAL A 215 -6.91 -51.58 -20.42
N ARG A 216 -6.95 -52.91 -20.54
CA ARG A 216 -5.99 -53.68 -21.35
C ARG A 216 -6.09 -53.31 -22.82
N THR A 217 -7.31 -53.23 -23.37
CA THR A 217 -7.53 -52.84 -24.76
C THR A 217 -7.03 -51.41 -25.02
N ILE A 218 -7.40 -50.45 -24.18
CA ILE A 218 -6.98 -49.04 -24.33
C ILE A 218 -5.46 -48.92 -24.29
N LEU A 219 -4.79 -49.55 -23.32
CA LEU A 219 -3.34 -49.48 -23.20
C LEU A 219 -2.61 -50.22 -24.32
N ASP A 220 -3.10 -51.38 -24.77
CA ASP A 220 -2.49 -52.13 -25.87
C ASP A 220 -2.67 -51.40 -27.21
N ASP A 221 -3.86 -50.85 -27.48
CA ASP A 221 -4.12 -50.06 -28.69
C ASP A 221 -3.28 -48.78 -28.75
N LEU A 222 -2.94 -48.20 -27.59
CA LEU A 222 -2.06 -47.04 -27.52
C LEU A 222 -0.59 -47.44 -27.65
N ILE A 223 -0.10 -48.42 -26.88
CA ILE A 223 1.32 -48.76 -26.78
C ILE A 223 1.78 -49.65 -27.94
N ASN A 224 0.95 -50.61 -28.36
CA ASN A 224 1.21 -51.59 -29.42
C ASN A 224 0.13 -51.57 -30.53
N PRO A 225 -0.16 -50.42 -31.15
CA PRO A 225 -1.19 -50.34 -32.18
C PRO A 225 -0.86 -51.23 -33.38
N ALA A 226 -1.91 -51.73 -34.04
CA ALA A 226 -1.78 -52.31 -35.36
C ALA A 226 -1.33 -51.24 -36.39
N ALA A 227 -0.39 -51.60 -37.26
CA ALA A 227 0.03 -50.75 -38.37
C ALA A 227 -1.17 -50.36 -39.26
N PRO A 228 -1.25 -49.11 -39.76
CA PRO A 228 -0.20 -48.09 -39.83
C PRO A 228 -0.16 -47.09 -38.66
N THR A 229 -0.95 -47.29 -37.60
CA THR A 229 -1.04 -46.35 -36.48
C THR A 229 0.26 -46.33 -35.67
N ALA A 230 0.77 -45.14 -35.34
CA ALA A 230 2.01 -45.00 -34.59
C ALA A 230 1.80 -45.25 -33.08
N PRO A 231 2.74 -45.92 -32.40
CA PRO A 231 2.64 -46.20 -30.98
C PRO A 231 2.72 -44.94 -30.11
N ARG A 232 1.85 -44.85 -29.12
CA ARG A 232 1.80 -43.83 -28.06
C ARG A 232 2.18 -44.47 -26.74
N SER A 233 3.31 -44.09 -26.15
CA SER A 233 3.81 -44.68 -24.91
C SER A 233 4.55 -43.70 -23.99
N ARG A 234 4.64 -42.41 -24.36
CA ARG A 234 5.50 -41.44 -23.68
C ARG A 234 4.71 -40.27 -23.12
N PHE A 235 5.14 -39.76 -21.97
CA PHE A 235 4.71 -38.47 -21.43
C PHE A 235 5.87 -37.85 -20.66
N GLU A 236 5.76 -36.56 -20.32
CA GLU A 236 6.74 -35.91 -19.45
C GLU A 236 6.13 -35.61 -18.09
N ILE A 237 6.85 -35.93 -17.02
CA ILE A 237 6.44 -35.71 -15.63
C ILE A 237 7.44 -34.83 -14.88
N SER A 238 6.94 -33.93 -14.06
CA SER A 238 7.70 -33.20 -13.04
C SER A 238 7.08 -33.48 -11.68
N VAL A 239 7.91 -33.77 -10.69
CA VAL A 239 7.51 -34.02 -9.31
C VAL A 239 8.19 -33.00 -8.41
N ASP A 240 7.41 -32.39 -7.52
CA ASP A 240 7.84 -31.47 -6.46
C ASP A 240 8.61 -30.23 -6.93
N GLY A 241 8.33 -29.81 -8.17
CA GLY A 241 9.01 -28.68 -8.82
C GLY A 241 10.37 -29.03 -9.41
N GLY A 242 10.68 -30.32 -9.58
CA GLY A 242 11.82 -30.80 -10.35
C GLY A 242 11.69 -30.55 -11.86
N ALA A 243 12.74 -30.85 -12.62
CA ALA A 243 12.69 -30.77 -14.08
C ALA A 243 11.70 -31.81 -14.66
N TYR A 244 11.13 -31.52 -15.83
CA TYR A 244 10.32 -32.49 -16.56
C TYR A 244 11.21 -33.62 -17.09
N VAL A 245 10.76 -34.87 -16.89
CA VAL A 245 11.47 -36.10 -17.26
C VAL A 245 10.59 -36.91 -18.21
N PRO A 246 11.13 -37.42 -19.32
CA PRO A 246 10.39 -38.31 -20.20
C PRO A 246 10.22 -39.69 -19.55
N VAL A 247 8.98 -40.14 -19.44
CA VAL A 247 8.61 -41.51 -19.06
C VAL A 247 8.18 -42.24 -20.32
N ASP A 248 8.77 -43.41 -20.59
CA ASP A 248 8.31 -44.31 -21.64
C ASP A 248 7.68 -45.53 -20.98
N LEU A 249 6.43 -45.84 -21.26
CA LEU A 249 5.76 -47.04 -20.75
C LEU A 249 6.14 -48.31 -21.53
N ALA A 250 6.83 -48.18 -22.66
CA ALA A 250 7.32 -49.29 -23.47
C ALA A 250 8.78 -49.67 -23.13
N PRO A 251 9.22 -50.92 -23.37
CA PRO A 251 8.45 -52.03 -23.93
C PRO A 251 7.45 -52.59 -22.91
N TRP A 252 6.24 -52.88 -23.38
CA TRP A 252 5.22 -53.64 -22.65
C TRP A 252 4.39 -54.38 -23.69
N SER A 253 4.62 -55.68 -23.84
CA SER A 253 4.08 -56.44 -24.96
C SER A 253 2.56 -56.67 -24.84
N SER A 254 1.88 -56.87 -25.98
CA SER A 254 0.44 -57.16 -25.99
C SER A 254 0.05 -58.39 -25.17
N ALA A 255 0.95 -59.38 -25.05
CA ALA A 255 0.73 -60.54 -24.20
C ALA A 255 0.78 -60.19 -22.71
N GLU A 256 1.72 -59.32 -22.30
CA GLU A 256 1.83 -58.85 -20.92
C GLU A 256 0.65 -57.95 -20.55
N ILE A 257 0.27 -57.01 -21.42
CA ILE A 257 -0.90 -56.14 -21.22
C ILE A 257 -2.17 -56.99 -21.17
N GLY A 258 -2.36 -57.92 -22.11
CA GLY A 258 -3.55 -58.79 -22.19
C GLY A 258 -3.79 -59.66 -20.95
N ALA A 259 -2.74 -59.95 -20.17
CA ALA A 259 -2.82 -60.74 -18.92
C ALA A 259 -2.83 -59.89 -17.64
N ALA A 260 -2.45 -58.61 -17.69
CA ALA A 260 -2.23 -57.77 -16.51
C ALA A 260 -3.50 -57.56 -15.66
N THR A 261 -3.42 -57.71 -14.35
CA THR A 261 -4.45 -57.22 -13.41
C THR A 261 -4.38 -55.69 -13.25
N ILE A 262 -5.39 -55.05 -12.64
CA ILE A 262 -5.33 -53.60 -12.38
C ILE A 262 -4.13 -53.24 -11.51
N GLY A 263 -3.81 -54.08 -10.51
CA GLY A 263 -2.61 -53.91 -9.69
C GLY A 263 -1.33 -53.96 -10.53
N GLN A 264 -1.22 -54.93 -11.44
CA GLN A 264 -0.05 -55.02 -12.33
C GLN A 264 0.05 -53.86 -13.33
N VAL A 265 -1.07 -53.29 -13.76
CA VAL A 265 -1.06 -52.07 -14.59
C VAL A 265 -0.51 -50.88 -13.81
N ARG A 266 -1.01 -50.68 -12.59
CA ARG A 266 -0.51 -49.65 -11.66
C ARG A 266 0.99 -49.82 -11.40
N ASP A 267 1.40 -51.03 -10.99
CA ASP A 267 2.78 -51.34 -10.63
C ASP A 267 3.73 -51.12 -11.83
N HIS A 268 3.30 -51.45 -13.05
CA HIS A 268 4.08 -51.18 -14.26
C HIS A 268 4.27 -49.67 -14.48
N ILE A 269 3.19 -48.89 -14.43
CA ILE A 269 3.27 -47.43 -14.63
C ILE A 269 4.16 -46.79 -13.55
N GLU A 270 3.98 -47.16 -12.29
CA GLU A 270 4.76 -46.67 -11.15
C GLU A 270 6.25 -46.97 -11.32
N GLN A 271 6.61 -48.22 -11.64
CA GLN A 271 7.99 -48.62 -11.86
C GLN A 271 8.64 -47.84 -13.01
N ARG A 272 7.90 -47.60 -14.10
CA ARG A 272 8.41 -46.83 -15.25
C ARG A 272 8.61 -45.35 -14.91
N ILE A 273 7.73 -44.76 -14.11
CA ILE A 273 7.87 -43.37 -13.64
C ILE A 273 9.06 -43.26 -12.69
N ASN A 274 9.10 -44.07 -11.64
CA ASN A 274 10.16 -43.98 -10.62
C ASN A 274 11.54 -44.28 -11.21
N ALA A 275 11.65 -45.25 -12.12
CA ALA A 275 12.90 -45.50 -12.85
C ALA A 275 13.35 -44.31 -13.74
N ALA A 276 12.40 -43.52 -14.28
CA ALA A 276 12.74 -42.31 -15.02
C ALA A 276 13.16 -41.18 -14.07
N LEU A 277 12.44 -40.98 -12.96
CA LEU A 277 12.76 -39.97 -11.95
C LEU A 277 14.15 -40.20 -11.34
N ASP A 278 14.53 -41.45 -11.08
CA ASP A 278 15.87 -41.85 -10.61
C ASP A 278 17.02 -41.31 -11.48
N THR A 279 16.76 -41.04 -12.77
CA THR A 279 17.78 -40.51 -13.69
C THR A 279 18.08 -39.03 -13.48
N VAL A 280 17.19 -38.27 -12.83
CA VAL A 280 17.34 -36.82 -12.61
C VAL A 280 17.26 -36.39 -11.14
N SER A 281 16.58 -37.16 -10.29
CA SER A 281 16.34 -36.86 -8.89
C SER A 281 16.02 -38.14 -8.10
N PRO A 282 16.99 -38.77 -7.43
CA PRO A 282 16.82 -40.06 -6.73
C PRO A 282 16.00 -39.96 -5.43
N VAL A 283 15.38 -38.82 -5.16
CA VAL A 283 14.59 -38.54 -3.95
C VAL A 283 13.11 -38.34 -4.29
N ALA A 284 12.75 -38.15 -5.56
CA ALA A 284 11.36 -37.98 -5.95
C ALA A 284 10.78 -39.33 -6.41
N ASN A 285 9.83 -39.87 -5.66
CA ASN A 285 9.01 -40.99 -6.15
C ASN A 285 7.54 -40.59 -6.23
N VAL A 286 6.80 -41.42 -6.94
CA VAL A 286 5.35 -41.36 -6.98
C VAL A 286 4.76 -42.70 -6.57
N ASP A 287 3.57 -42.62 -5.98
CA ASP A 287 2.65 -43.73 -5.84
C ASP A 287 1.59 -43.62 -6.93
N VAL A 288 1.37 -44.70 -7.67
CA VAL A 288 0.29 -44.76 -8.67
C VAL A 288 -0.91 -45.45 -8.04
N SER A 289 -2.11 -44.95 -8.27
CA SER A 289 -3.33 -45.60 -7.81
C SER A 289 -4.43 -45.51 -8.86
N THR A 290 -5.40 -46.41 -8.74
CA THR A 290 -6.65 -46.30 -9.49
C THR A 290 -7.79 -46.14 -8.50
N SER A 291 -8.51 -45.02 -8.58
CA SER A 291 -9.76 -44.86 -7.81
C SER A 291 -10.91 -45.48 -8.60
N SER A 292 -11.85 -46.15 -7.91
CA SER A 292 -13.10 -46.64 -8.49
C SER A 292 -14.31 -45.98 -7.80
N PRO A 293 -14.53 -44.67 -8.02
CA PRO A 293 -15.67 -44.00 -7.42
C PRO A 293 -17.00 -44.62 -7.89
N ALA A 294 -18.05 -44.58 -7.07
CA ALA A 294 -19.34 -45.17 -7.43
C ALA A 294 -19.85 -44.64 -8.79
N GLY A 295 -20.02 -45.54 -9.76
CA GLY A 295 -20.50 -45.22 -11.12
C GLY A 295 -19.43 -44.84 -12.14
N LEU A 296 -18.20 -44.49 -11.71
CA LEU A 296 -17.03 -44.35 -12.59
C LEU A 296 -16.14 -45.60 -12.48
N ALA A 297 -15.49 -45.96 -13.57
CA ALA A 297 -14.48 -47.00 -13.56
C ALA A 297 -13.13 -46.49 -12.99
N ASN A 298 -12.02 -47.17 -13.30
CA ASN A 298 -10.69 -46.86 -12.78
C ASN A 298 -10.16 -45.51 -13.31
N LEU A 299 -10.08 -44.48 -12.46
CA LEU A 299 -9.35 -43.23 -12.75
C LEU A 299 -7.90 -43.37 -12.31
N LEU A 300 -6.96 -43.05 -13.19
CA LEU A 300 -5.53 -43.13 -12.91
C LEU A 300 -5.09 -41.89 -12.13
N THR A 301 -4.52 -42.08 -10.95
CA THR A 301 -3.94 -41.03 -10.12
C THR A 301 -2.47 -41.31 -9.91
N ILE A 302 -1.62 -40.32 -10.13
CA ILE A 302 -0.18 -40.36 -9.86
C ILE A 302 0.08 -39.34 -8.77
N THR A 303 0.43 -39.80 -7.57
CA THR A 303 0.60 -38.99 -6.36
C THR A 303 2.07 -38.90 -6.00
N SER A 304 2.56 -37.73 -5.62
CA SER A 304 3.90 -37.58 -5.02
C SER A 304 3.94 -38.42 -3.74
N ASP A 305 5.00 -39.19 -3.51
CA ASP A 305 5.12 -40.02 -2.29
C ASP A 305 5.20 -39.17 -1.00
N GLY A 306 5.32 -37.84 -1.14
CA GLY A 306 5.24 -36.87 -0.06
C GLY A 306 6.43 -36.93 0.91
N VAL A 307 7.33 -37.89 0.75
CA VAL A 307 8.42 -38.17 1.69
C VAL A 307 9.49 -37.07 1.57
N GLY A 308 9.49 -36.15 2.53
CA GLY A 308 10.56 -35.16 2.68
C GLY A 308 10.44 -33.90 1.81
N SER A 309 9.30 -33.70 1.14
CA SER A 309 9.07 -32.52 0.29
C SER A 309 7.95 -31.63 0.83
N ALA A 310 8.31 -30.40 1.17
CA ALA A 310 7.36 -29.36 1.59
C ALA A 310 6.42 -28.88 0.47
N ARG A 311 6.70 -29.25 -0.80
CA ARG A 311 5.92 -28.84 -1.98
C ARG A 311 4.85 -29.84 -2.37
N SER A 312 5.20 -31.13 -2.41
CA SER A 312 4.39 -32.27 -2.90
C SER A 312 3.43 -31.91 -4.05
N ALA A 313 3.89 -32.11 -5.28
CA ALA A 313 3.19 -31.76 -6.50
C ALA A 313 3.54 -32.71 -7.65
N VAL A 314 2.57 -33.07 -8.47
CA VAL A 314 2.81 -33.83 -9.71
C VAL A 314 2.28 -33.03 -10.90
N ARG A 315 3.10 -32.93 -11.95
CA ARG A 315 2.79 -32.21 -13.19
C ARG A 315 3.07 -33.08 -14.38
N ILE A 316 2.10 -33.22 -15.27
CA ILE A 316 2.21 -34.00 -16.50
C ILE A 316 1.95 -33.10 -17.69
N ARG A 317 2.78 -33.25 -18.72
CA ARG A 317 2.57 -32.63 -20.03
C ARG A 317 2.85 -33.61 -21.15
N ARG A 318 2.44 -33.22 -22.36
CA ARG A 318 2.62 -34.06 -23.56
C ARG A 318 4.09 -34.31 -23.85
N ALA A 319 4.42 -35.53 -24.25
CA ALA A 319 5.72 -35.82 -24.85
C ALA A 319 5.81 -35.26 -26.28
N PRO A 320 7.00 -34.84 -26.75
CA PRO A 320 7.18 -34.35 -28.11
C PRO A 320 6.97 -35.42 -29.19
N ASP A 321 7.12 -36.70 -28.82
CA ASP A 321 6.88 -37.86 -29.68
C ASP A 321 6.14 -38.96 -28.90
N ARG A 322 5.31 -39.73 -29.61
CA ARG A 322 4.58 -40.90 -29.05
C ARG A 322 3.77 -40.57 -27.79
N ASP A 323 3.14 -39.38 -27.76
CA ASP A 323 2.43 -38.89 -26.58
C ASP A 323 1.26 -39.78 -26.16
N ILE A 324 1.26 -40.18 -24.89
CA ILE A 324 0.18 -40.92 -24.22
C ILE A 324 -0.56 -40.05 -23.19
N ALA A 325 -0.07 -38.85 -22.85
CA ALA A 325 -0.74 -37.98 -21.89
C ALA A 325 -2.09 -37.46 -22.41
N GLU A 326 -2.15 -37.03 -23.68
CA GLU A 326 -3.39 -36.60 -24.35
C GLU A 326 -4.50 -37.67 -24.28
N PRO A 327 -4.33 -38.90 -24.82
CA PRO A 327 -5.41 -39.89 -24.83
C PRO A 327 -5.80 -40.36 -23.44
N LEU A 328 -4.93 -40.25 -22.43
CA LEU A 328 -5.27 -40.59 -21.04
C LEU A 328 -5.83 -39.40 -20.25
N MET A 329 -5.88 -38.19 -20.84
CA MET A 329 -6.27 -36.95 -20.15
C MET A 329 -5.47 -36.71 -18.87
N LEU A 330 -4.15 -36.93 -18.93
CA LEU A 330 -3.22 -36.65 -17.83
C LEU A 330 -2.59 -35.27 -18.03
N GLY A 331 -2.57 -34.47 -16.95
CA GLY A 331 -2.14 -33.07 -17.01
C GLY A 331 -3.29 -32.09 -17.26
N VAL A 332 -3.19 -30.88 -16.69
CA VAL A 332 -4.24 -29.86 -16.75
C VAL A 332 -4.62 -29.50 -18.20
N ASP A 333 -3.61 -29.36 -19.06
CA ASP A 333 -3.76 -29.05 -20.49
C ASP A 333 -4.53 -30.13 -21.26
N GLN A 334 -4.61 -31.36 -20.73
CA GLN A 334 -5.22 -32.53 -21.39
C GLN A 334 -6.56 -32.92 -20.81
N GLY A 335 -7.09 -32.16 -19.86
CA GLY A 335 -8.32 -32.56 -19.17
C GLY A 335 -8.09 -33.27 -17.84
N GLY A 336 -6.85 -33.36 -17.35
CA GLY A 336 -6.57 -33.83 -16.00
C GLY A 336 -6.83 -32.75 -14.94
N ILE A 337 -6.65 -33.13 -13.67
CA ILE A 337 -6.53 -32.19 -12.54
C ILE A 337 -5.18 -32.40 -11.85
N GLU A 338 -4.61 -31.31 -11.33
CA GLU A 338 -3.29 -31.35 -10.70
C GLU A 338 -3.21 -30.50 -9.42
N PRO A 339 -4.02 -30.81 -8.39
CA PRO A 339 -3.89 -30.14 -7.10
C PRO A 339 -2.55 -30.47 -6.44
N VAL A 340 -2.08 -29.55 -5.61
CA VAL A 340 -0.85 -29.71 -4.80
C VAL A 340 -1.22 -29.73 -3.35
N ARG A 341 -0.27 -30.11 -2.48
CA ARG A 341 -0.46 -30.18 -1.03
C ARG A 341 -1.33 -29.03 -0.50
N ARG A 342 -0.92 -27.79 -0.74
CA ARG A 342 -1.57 -26.62 -0.13
C ARG A 342 -2.77 -26.06 -0.90
N SER A 343 -3.29 -26.78 -1.89
CA SER A 343 -4.41 -26.33 -2.71
C SER A 343 -5.72 -26.15 -1.93
N GLU A 344 -5.93 -26.91 -0.85
CA GLU A 344 -7.16 -26.83 -0.04
C GLU A 344 -7.26 -25.55 0.80
N PHE A 345 -6.14 -24.88 1.04
CA PHE A 345 -6.09 -23.66 1.85
C PHE A 345 -6.44 -22.40 1.06
N ARG A 346 -6.80 -22.52 -0.21
CA ARG A 346 -7.19 -21.37 -1.02
C ARG A 346 -8.52 -20.80 -0.51
N PRO A 347 -8.67 -19.47 -0.47
CA PRO A 347 -9.96 -18.88 -0.14
C PRO A 347 -11.01 -19.30 -1.19
N ALA A 348 -12.24 -19.48 -0.73
CA ALA A 348 -13.36 -19.77 -1.60
C ALA A 348 -13.51 -18.65 -2.66
N PRO A 349 -13.78 -18.97 -3.93
CA PRO A 349 -13.96 -17.96 -4.95
C PRO A 349 -15.35 -17.33 -4.84
N ASN A 350 -15.46 -16.07 -5.25
CA ASN A 350 -16.71 -15.32 -5.34
C ASN A 350 -17.53 -15.75 -6.57
N ALA A 351 -17.98 -17.00 -6.55
CA ALA A 351 -18.82 -17.59 -7.57
C ALA A 351 -19.70 -18.69 -6.97
N SER A 352 -20.85 -18.93 -7.59
CA SER A 352 -21.61 -20.16 -7.36
C SER A 352 -21.01 -21.28 -8.19
N LEU A 353 -20.39 -22.27 -7.53
CA LEU A 353 -19.62 -23.33 -8.17
C LEU A 353 -20.37 -24.65 -8.20
N LEU A 354 -20.43 -25.28 -9.37
CA LEU A 354 -20.80 -26.68 -9.46
C LEU A 354 -19.65 -27.55 -8.88
N ARG A 355 -19.93 -28.35 -7.85
CA ARG A 355 -19.02 -29.34 -7.29
C ARG A 355 -18.82 -30.48 -8.28
N VAL A 356 -17.67 -30.50 -8.94
CA VAL A 356 -17.35 -31.53 -9.93
C VAL A 356 -16.00 -32.18 -9.59
N GLY A 357 -16.05 -33.38 -9.00
CA GLY A 357 -14.93 -34.29 -8.97
C GLY A 357 -13.82 -34.03 -7.94
N ASP A 358 -14.05 -33.41 -6.79
CA ASP A 358 -13.01 -33.30 -5.76
C ASP A 358 -12.76 -34.65 -5.03
N PRO A 359 -11.56 -35.27 -5.14
CA PRO A 359 -11.25 -36.52 -4.45
C PRO A 359 -10.77 -36.32 -2.99
N ALA A 360 -10.38 -35.12 -2.57
CA ALA A 360 -10.02 -34.82 -1.18
C ALA A 360 -11.25 -34.37 -0.37
N THR A 361 -12.19 -33.69 -1.04
CA THR A 361 -13.28 -32.95 -0.39
C THR A 361 -14.66 -33.38 -0.85
N GLY A 362 -15.07 -34.62 -0.56
CA GLY A 362 -16.47 -35.05 -0.61
C GLY A 362 -17.27 -34.75 -1.91
N GLY A 363 -16.60 -34.52 -3.04
CA GLY A 363 -17.24 -34.24 -4.32
C GLY A 363 -17.71 -35.55 -4.94
N SER A 364 -19.02 -35.75 -5.01
CA SER A 364 -19.53 -36.93 -5.71
C SER A 364 -19.19 -36.84 -7.19
N VAL A 365 -18.45 -37.82 -7.71
CA VAL A 365 -18.28 -37.98 -9.15
C VAL A 365 -19.60 -38.28 -9.88
N ALA A 366 -20.73 -38.41 -9.15
CA ALA A 366 -22.05 -38.61 -9.71
C ALA A 366 -22.42 -37.49 -10.71
N THR A 367 -22.03 -36.25 -10.47
CA THR A 367 -22.29 -35.15 -11.42
C THR A 367 -21.48 -35.31 -12.70
N LEU A 368 -20.22 -35.76 -12.62
CA LEU A 368 -19.43 -36.14 -13.79
C LEU A 368 -20.07 -37.29 -14.56
N ASN A 369 -20.55 -38.32 -13.86
CA ASN A 369 -21.28 -39.45 -14.45
C ASN A 369 -22.56 -39.00 -15.15
N ALA A 370 -23.37 -38.18 -14.48
CA ALA A 370 -24.62 -37.66 -15.02
C ALA A 370 -24.35 -36.87 -16.29
N LEU A 371 -23.38 -35.95 -16.26
CA LEU A 371 -22.96 -35.18 -17.42
C LEU A 371 -22.45 -36.06 -18.56
N ALA A 372 -21.62 -37.05 -18.28
CA ALA A 372 -21.11 -37.98 -19.28
C ALA A 372 -22.23 -38.80 -19.95
N ALA A 373 -23.21 -39.26 -19.15
CA ALA A 373 -24.32 -40.11 -19.60
C ALA A 373 -25.41 -39.36 -20.39
N LEU A 374 -25.43 -38.02 -20.38
CA LEU A 374 -26.37 -37.23 -21.19
C LEU A 374 -26.17 -37.54 -22.68
N ALA A 375 -27.25 -37.87 -23.38
CA ALA A 375 -27.30 -37.95 -24.84
C ALA A 375 -27.51 -36.55 -25.48
N THR A 376 -27.23 -36.45 -26.78
CA THR A 376 -27.39 -35.20 -27.55
C THR A 376 -28.82 -34.66 -27.45
N GLY A 377 -28.96 -33.41 -27.00
CA GLY A 377 -30.25 -32.74 -26.80
C GLY A 377 -31.09 -33.24 -25.62
N GLN A 378 -30.56 -34.14 -24.78
CA GLN A 378 -31.31 -34.69 -23.65
C GLN A 378 -31.50 -33.67 -22.53
N MET A 379 -30.54 -32.78 -22.30
CA MET A 379 -30.70 -31.65 -21.38
C MET A 379 -31.39 -30.51 -22.12
N ALA A 380 -32.62 -30.20 -21.72
CA ALA A 380 -33.47 -29.19 -22.34
C ALA A 380 -33.10 -27.77 -21.90
N SER A 381 -32.84 -27.55 -20.62
CA SER A 381 -32.57 -26.20 -20.10
C SER A 381 -31.81 -26.18 -18.78
N ILE A 382 -31.30 -25.00 -18.45
CA ILE A 382 -30.89 -24.60 -17.10
C ILE A 382 -31.70 -23.38 -16.69
N THR A 383 -32.27 -23.40 -15.48
CA THR A 383 -33.06 -22.32 -14.91
C THR A 383 -32.29 -21.71 -13.74
N ILE A 384 -32.08 -20.39 -13.76
CA ILE A 384 -31.45 -19.64 -12.67
C ILE A 384 -32.44 -18.60 -12.17
N ASN A 385 -32.82 -18.66 -10.90
CA ASN A 385 -33.81 -17.77 -10.28
C ASN A 385 -35.11 -17.63 -11.11
N GLY A 386 -35.57 -18.72 -11.72
CA GLY A 386 -36.78 -18.77 -12.55
C GLY A 386 -36.62 -18.32 -14.01
N VAL A 387 -35.45 -17.84 -14.43
CA VAL A 387 -35.14 -17.53 -15.84
C VAL A 387 -34.56 -18.77 -16.50
N GLN A 388 -35.22 -19.27 -17.54
CA GLN A 388 -34.84 -20.49 -18.25
C GLN A 388 -33.95 -20.18 -19.45
N VAL A 389 -32.81 -20.84 -19.54
CA VAL A 389 -31.90 -20.85 -20.69
C VAL A 389 -32.01 -22.20 -21.38
N ASP A 390 -32.39 -22.20 -22.66
CA ASP A 390 -32.53 -23.42 -23.43
C ASP A 390 -31.15 -23.98 -23.87
N LEU A 391 -30.96 -25.27 -23.63
CA LEU A 391 -29.72 -26.05 -23.86
C LEU A 391 -29.90 -27.16 -24.90
N ASN A 392 -31.06 -27.25 -25.55
CA ASN A 392 -31.37 -28.23 -26.60
C ASN A 392 -31.63 -27.58 -27.97
N ILE A 393 -31.43 -26.27 -28.10
CA ILE A 393 -31.59 -25.52 -29.35
C ILE A 393 -30.27 -24.84 -29.75
N ALA A 394 -30.03 -24.70 -31.05
CA ALA A 394 -28.84 -24.02 -31.54
C ALA A 394 -28.86 -22.52 -31.15
N PRO A 395 -27.72 -21.92 -30.78
CA PRO A 395 -26.35 -22.49 -30.78
C PRO A 395 -25.94 -23.19 -29.48
N ASN A 396 -26.83 -23.30 -28.50
CA ASN A 396 -26.54 -23.78 -27.13
C ASN A 396 -26.82 -25.27 -26.95
N ASN A 397 -27.12 -26.00 -28.03
CA ASN A 397 -27.50 -27.40 -27.94
C ASN A 397 -26.33 -28.24 -27.40
N ILE A 398 -26.53 -28.92 -26.26
CA ILE A 398 -25.54 -29.85 -25.74
C ILE A 398 -25.41 -31.01 -26.73
N VAL A 399 -24.30 -31.01 -27.46
CA VAL A 399 -23.92 -32.08 -28.38
C VAL A 399 -22.97 -33.02 -27.66
N THR A 400 -23.18 -34.31 -27.88
CA THR A 400 -22.42 -35.37 -27.23
C THR A 400 -21.79 -36.25 -28.30
N THR A 401 -20.72 -36.94 -27.95
CA THR A 401 -20.10 -37.94 -28.81
C THR A 401 -21.11 -39.01 -29.21
N GLY A 402 -21.09 -39.46 -30.46
CA GLY A 402 -21.98 -40.53 -30.93
C GLY A 402 -21.81 -41.82 -30.12
N ASN A 403 -22.80 -42.72 -30.18
CA ASN A 403 -22.97 -43.92 -29.33
C ASN A 403 -21.76 -44.88 -29.15
N ASN A 404 -20.66 -44.69 -29.87
CA ASN A 404 -19.46 -45.53 -29.83
C ASN A 404 -18.16 -44.78 -29.47
N ALA A 405 -18.24 -43.50 -29.09
CA ALA A 405 -17.08 -42.67 -28.74
C ALA A 405 -17.06 -42.35 -27.24
N ASP A 406 -15.85 -42.23 -26.69
CA ASP A 406 -15.62 -42.01 -25.26
C ASP A 406 -16.16 -40.64 -24.82
N PRO A 407 -17.17 -40.58 -23.93
CA PRO A 407 -17.87 -39.33 -23.58
C PRO A 407 -17.04 -38.38 -22.71
N PHE A 408 -15.91 -38.85 -22.16
CA PHE A 408 -15.00 -38.01 -21.37
C PHE A 408 -13.91 -37.41 -22.24
N LEU A 409 -13.41 -38.19 -23.21
CA LEU A 409 -12.31 -37.78 -24.08
C LEU A 409 -12.81 -36.99 -25.30
N VAL A 410 -13.73 -37.56 -26.09
CA VAL A 410 -13.97 -37.05 -27.45
C VAL A 410 -15.04 -35.95 -27.45
N SER A 411 -14.92 -34.99 -28.36
CA SER A 411 -15.91 -33.93 -28.61
C SER A 411 -16.89 -34.29 -29.73
N ALA A 412 -17.96 -33.51 -29.87
CA ALA A 412 -18.85 -33.64 -31.02
C ALA A 412 -18.19 -33.09 -32.32
N PRO A 413 -18.37 -33.73 -33.49
CA PRO A 413 -17.79 -33.26 -34.75
C PRO A 413 -18.24 -31.84 -35.11
N GLY A 414 -17.30 -30.96 -35.49
CA GLY A 414 -17.60 -29.63 -36.06
C GLY A 414 -17.47 -28.43 -35.10
N PHE A 415 -17.01 -28.64 -33.87
CA PHE A 415 -16.71 -27.56 -32.91
C PHE A 415 -15.19 -27.42 -32.71
N SER A 416 -14.65 -26.23 -32.99
CA SER A 416 -13.21 -25.93 -32.85
C SER A 416 -12.82 -25.80 -31.38
N ALA A 417 -12.34 -26.88 -30.75
CA ALA A 417 -11.71 -26.83 -29.43
C ALA A 417 -10.19 -26.55 -29.56
N LEU A 418 -9.66 -25.72 -28.65
CA LEU A 418 -8.21 -25.47 -28.47
C LEU A 418 -7.42 -26.76 -28.13
N THR A 419 -8.10 -27.81 -27.67
CA THR A 419 -7.55 -29.11 -27.25
C THR A 419 -7.63 -30.19 -28.33
N GLY A 420 -8.03 -29.85 -29.56
CA GLY A 420 -8.08 -30.79 -30.68
C GLY A 420 -9.19 -31.84 -30.57
N GLU A 421 -10.41 -31.42 -30.18
CA GLU A 421 -11.59 -32.28 -30.00
C GLU A 421 -11.52 -33.26 -28.82
N ASN A 422 -10.66 -32.96 -27.82
CA ASN A 422 -10.45 -33.79 -26.64
C ASN A 422 -11.02 -33.17 -25.35
N ASP A 423 -12.31 -32.83 -25.32
CA ASP A 423 -12.90 -32.08 -24.20
C ASP A 423 -14.26 -32.60 -23.70
N GLY A 424 -14.70 -33.81 -24.08
CA GLY A 424 -16.05 -34.39 -23.87
C GLY A 424 -16.94 -33.75 -22.78
N VAL A 425 -16.76 -34.11 -21.50
CA VAL A 425 -17.60 -33.59 -20.39
C VAL A 425 -17.38 -32.09 -20.17
N ARG A 426 -16.14 -31.59 -20.30
CA ARG A 426 -15.78 -30.19 -20.09
C ARG A 426 -16.36 -29.29 -21.19
N GLU A 427 -16.52 -29.80 -22.40
CA GLU A 427 -17.23 -29.17 -23.50
C GLU A 427 -18.71 -28.96 -23.17
N LYS A 428 -19.38 -29.94 -22.56
CA LYS A 428 -20.77 -29.77 -22.10
C LYS A 428 -20.87 -28.61 -21.10
N LEU A 429 -19.95 -28.55 -20.14
CA LEU A 429 -19.88 -27.45 -19.17
C LEU A 429 -19.59 -26.10 -19.84
N ARG A 430 -18.73 -26.08 -20.87
CA ARG A 430 -18.41 -24.87 -21.66
C ARG A 430 -19.62 -24.38 -22.46
N ILE A 431 -20.40 -25.28 -23.04
CA ILE A 431 -21.66 -24.96 -23.74
C ILE A 431 -22.64 -24.31 -22.75
N ILE A 432 -22.79 -24.91 -21.56
CA ILE A 432 -23.66 -24.35 -20.50
C ILE A 432 -23.16 -22.96 -20.08
N ALA A 433 -21.86 -22.79 -19.86
CA ALA A 433 -21.28 -21.50 -19.46
C ALA A 433 -21.52 -20.42 -20.53
N ASN A 434 -21.34 -20.76 -21.80
CA ASN A 434 -21.61 -19.86 -22.92
C ASN A 434 -23.10 -19.54 -23.05
N ALA A 435 -23.98 -20.52 -22.84
CA ALA A 435 -25.43 -20.31 -22.90
C ALA A 435 -25.89 -19.32 -21.84
N ILE A 436 -25.45 -19.49 -20.59
CA ILE A 436 -25.72 -18.56 -19.48
C ILE A 436 -25.20 -17.16 -19.80
N THR A 437 -23.95 -17.06 -20.25
CA THR A 437 -23.28 -15.76 -20.48
C THR A 437 -23.89 -14.97 -21.64
N ASN A 438 -24.42 -15.66 -22.65
CA ASN A 438 -25.02 -15.02 -23.82
C ASN A 438 -26.52 -14.73 -23.66
N ASP A 439 -27.13 -15.16 -22.56
CA ASP A 439 -28.51 -14.86 -22.24
C ASP A 439 -28.63 -13.45 -21.63
N SER A 440 -29.32 -12.54 -22.32
CA SER A 440 -29.45 -11.15 -21.89
C SER A 440 -30.38 -10.95 -20.71
N ASP A 441 -31.24 -11.93 -20.41
CA ASP A 441 -32.23 -11.84 -19.35
C ASP A 441 -31.64 -12.30 -18.00
N LEU A 442 -30.45 -12.89 -18.01
CA LEU A 442 -29.73 -13.29 -16.80
C LEU A 442 -28.80 -12.19 -16.27
N PRO A 443 -28.88 -11.83 -14.98
CA PRO A 443 -27.90 -10.96 -14.31
C PRO A 443 -26.64 -11.73 -13.88
N TYR A 444 -26.32 -12.82 -14.56
CA TYR A 444 -25.21 -13.72 -14.27
C TYR A 444 -24.42 -14.00 -15.54
N ARG A 445 -23.11 -14.15 -15.39
CA ARG A 445 -22.24 -14.76 -16.40
C ARG A 445 -21.73 -16.08 -15.86
N ALA A 446 -21.28 -16.97 -16.73
CA ALA A 446 -20.66 -18.21 -16.32
C ALA A 446 -19.30 -18.43 -16.98
N GLU A 447 -18.40 -19.04 -16.24
CA GLU A 447 -17.04 -19.35 -16.65
C GLU A 447 -16.73 -20.80 -16.32
N LEU A 448 -15.75 -21.38 -17.02
CA LEU A 448 -15.29 -22.74 -16.78
C LEU A 448 -13.85 -22.69 -16.25
N TRP A 449 -13.66 -23.15 -15.02
CA TRP A 449 -12.37 -23.20 -14.34
C TRP A 449 -11.99 -24.67 -14.14
N GLY A 450 -11.33 -25.25 -15.15
CA GLY A 450 -11.07 -26.70 -15.18
C GLY A 450 -12.37 -27.48 -15.35
N TYR A 451 -12.81 -28.18 -14.31
CA TYR A 451 -14.13 -28.85 -14.26
C TYR A 451 -15.18 -28.11 -13.43
N ALA A 452 -14.83 -26.98 -12.81
CA ALA A 452 -15.77 -26.17 -12.06
C ALA A 452 -16.52 -25.20 -13.00
N LEU A 453 -17.84 -25.37 -13.12
CA LEU A 453 -18.72 -24.36 -13.70
C LEU A 453 -18.97 -23.28 -12.65
N ALA A 454 -18.47 -22.08 -12.91
CA ALA A 454 -18.57 -20.93 -12.02
C ALA A 454 -19.62 -19.95 -12.55
N ILE A 455 -20.66 -19.68 -11.77
CA ILE A 455 -21.70 -18.69 -12.09
C ILE A 455 -21.46 -17.44 -11.24
N LEU A 456 -21.28 -16.30 -11.89
CA LEU A 456 -20.88 -15.03 -11.28
C LEU A 456 -21.92 -13.94 -11.57
N ALA A 457 -22.34 -13.20 -10.55
CA ALA A 457 -23.21 -12.05 -10.73
C ALA A 457 -22.51 -10.93 -11.52
N THR A 458 -23.21 -10.36 -12.51
CA THR A 458 -22.69 -9.26 -13.36
C THR A 458 -22.96 -7.88 -12.75
N GLY A 459 -23.92 -7.79 -11.83
CA GLY A 459 -24.29 -6.58 -11.12
C GLY A 459 -24.97 -6.89 -9.78
N GLY A 460 -25.74 -5.94 -9.26
CA GLY A 460 -26.45 -6.11 -7.99
C GLY A 460 -25.63 -5.73 -6.76
N THR A 461 -26.07 -6.23 -5.60
CA THR A 461 -25.39 -5.95 -4.32
C THR A 461 -24.07 -6.70 -4.20
N VAL A 462 -23.26 -6.37 -3.19
CA VAL A 462 -22.05 -7.16 -2.89
C VAL A 462 -22.38 -8.61 -2.53
N ASN A 463 -23.57 -8.85 -1.98
CA ASN A 463 -24.08 -10.16 -1.54
C ASN A 463 -24.79 -10.95 -2.64
N GLU A 464 -24.79 -10.43 -3.87
CA GLU A 464 -25.56 -11.02 -4.97
C GLU A 464 -25.06 -12.44 -5.27
N GLN A 465 -25.97 -13.41 -5.26
CA GLN A 465 -25.72 -14.79 -5.66
C GLN A 465 -27.03 -15.42 -6.15
N PRO A 466 -26.99 -16.42 -7.04
CA PRO A 466 -28.14 -17.24 -7.36
C PRO A 466 -28.80 -17.80 -6.09
N THR A 467 -30.13 -17.75 -6.03
CA THR A 467 -30.92 -18.39 -4.97
C THR A 467 -31.40 -19.78 -5.37
N ASP A 468 -31.53 -20.03 -6.67
CA ASP A 468 -31.96 -21.30 -7.22
C ASP A 468 -31.29 -21.56 -8.58
N ILE A 469 -30.86 -22.80 -8.80
CA ILE A 469 -30.21 -23.27 -10.03
C ILE A 469 -30.67 -24.69 -10.28
N ASP A 470 -31.43 -24.91 -11.36
CA ASP A 470 -32.00 -26.22 -11.72
C ASP A 470 -31.71 -26.55 -13.18
N THR A 471 -31.47 -27.83 -13.48
CA THR A 471 -31.42 -28.32 -14.86
C THR A 471 -32.65 -29.16 -15.18
N ALA A 472 -33.08 -29.18 -16.45
CA ALA A 472 -34.21 -30.00 -16.88
C ALA A 472 -33.87 -30.76 -18.18
N PRO A 473 -34.17 -32.08 -18.26
CA PRO A 473 -34.38 -33.00 -17.14
C PRO A 473 -33.16 -33.05 -16.22
N GLY A 474 -33.41 -33.12 -14.90
CA GLY A 474 -32.43 -32.87 -13.83
C GLY A 474 -31.15 -33.71 -13.89
N ALA A 475 -30.04 -33.05 -14.19
CA ALA A 475 -28.69 -33.61 -14.12
C ALA A 475 -27.93 -33.17 -12.85
N PHE A 476 -28.20 -31.95 -12.37
CA PHE A 476 -27.65 -31.35 -11.15
C PHE A 476 -28.50 -30.13 -10.77
N SER A 477 -28.57 -29.79 -9.49
CA SER A 477 -29.21 -28.55 -9.01
C SER A 477 -28.62 -28.00 -7.72
N ALA A 478 -28.99 -26.78 -7.35
CA ALA A 478 -28.61 -26.21 -6.06
C ALA A 478 -29.34 -26.91 -4.90
N ALA A 479 -30.60 -27.30 -5.08
CA ALA A 479 -31.42 -27.94 -4.06
C ALA A 479 -30.90 -29.32 -3.62
N THR A 480 -30.21 -30.05 -4.52
CA THR A 480 -29.61 -31.36 -4.23
C THR A 480 -28.15 -31.26 -3.75
N GLY A 481 -27.62 -30.05 -3.59
CA GLY A 481 -26.32 -29.78 -2.96
C GLY A 481 -25.11 -29.84 -3.91
N GLU A 482 -25.33 -29.93 -5.22
CA GLU A 482 -24.24 -29.92 -6.21
C GLU A 482 -23.64 -28.52 -6.40
N PHE A 483 -24.34 -27.44 -6.07
CA PHE A 483 -23.78 -26.09 -6.10
C PHE A 483 -23.34 -25.59 -4.72
N ILE A 484 -22.13 -25.04 -4.66
CA ILE A 484 -21.70 -24.15 -3.60
C ILE A 484 -22.12 -22.75 -3.99
N LEU A 485 -22.88 -22.06 -3.14
CA LEU A 485 -23.29 -20.68 -3.38
C LEU A 485 -22.36 -19.75 -2.60
N ASN A 486 -21.87 -18.71 -3.27
CA ASN A 486 -21.07 -17.68 -2.62
C ASN A 486 -21.41 -16.30 -3.20
N THR A 487 -21.11 -15.29 -2.37
CA THR A 487 -21.31 -13.87 -2.62
C THR A 487 -20.52 -13.36 -3.83
N ARG A 488 -21.05 -12.33 -4.50
CA ARG A 488 -20.40 -11.64 -5.62
C ARG A 488 -19.06 -11.02 -5.23
N GLN A 489 -18.97 -10.43 -4.03
CA GLN A 489 -17.74 -9.83 -3.50
C GLN A 489 -17.69 -9.99 -1.98
N TYR A 490 -16.49 -10.23 -1.46
CA TYR A 490 -16.24 -10.04 -0.05
C TYR A 490 -16.09 -8.56 0.27
N THR A 491 -16.47 -8.17 1.48
CA THR A 491 -16.28 -6.82 2.00
C THR A 491 -15.29 -6.88 3.15
N LEU A 492 -14.33 -5.95 3.19
CA LEU A 492 -13.71 -5.64 4.47
C LEU A 492 -14.78 -5.01 5.38
N GLY A 493 -14.77 -5.35 6.66
CA GLY A 493 -15.84 -4.97 7.57
C GLY A 493 -17.06 -5.91 7.54
N GLY A 494 -17.97 -5.72 8.48
CA GLY A 494 -19.19 -6.49 8.68
C GLY A 494 -20.36 -6.09 7.75
N GLY A 495 -20.14 -5.21 6.78
CA GLY A 495 -21.18 -4.70 5.88
C GLY A 495 -21.69 -5.70 4.82
N GLY A 496 -21.02 -6.83 4.63
CA GLY A 496 -21.38 -7.88 3.67
C GLY A 496 -21.79 -9.20 4.34
N SER A 497 -22.70 -9.92 3.71
CA SER A 497 -23.08 -11.28 4.08
C SER A 497 -22.40 -12.27 3.14
N SER A 498 -21.70 -13.26 3.69
CA SER A 498 -21.13 -14.37 2.93
C SER A 498 -21.19 -15.65 3.74
N ALA A 499 -21.21 -16.78 3.02
CA ALA A 499 -21.05 -18.10 3.61
C ALA A 499 -19.59 -18.46 3.93
N PHE A 500 -18.62 -17.71 3.38
CA PHE A 500 -17.19 -18.01 3.43
C PHE A 500 -16.33 -16.83 3.89
N SER A 501 -16.95 -15.86 4.57
CA SER A 501 -16.20 -14.77 5.17
C SER A 501 -16.91 -14.15 6.35
N SER A 502 -16.13 -13.68 7.33
CA SER A 502 -16.61 -12.88 8.45
C SER A 502 -15.75 -11.62 8.60
N GLY A 503 -16.39 -10.46 8.77
CA GLY A 503 -15.72 -9.17 8.79
C GLY A 503 -15.79 -8.45 10.13
N ILE A 504 -14.79 -7.61 10.40
CA ILE A 504 -14.74 -6.69 11.55
C ILE A 504 -14.69 -5.27 10.99
N ASP A 505 -15.67 -4.44 11.37
CA ASP A 505 -15.76 -3.06 10.89
C ASP A 505 -14.53 -2.24 11.33
N GLY A 506 -13.99 -1.50 10.36
CA GLY A 506 -13.08 -0.41 10.63
C GLY A 506 -13.82 0.77 11.26
N ASP A 507 -13.14 1.46 12.15
CA ASP A 507 -13.66 2.60 12.91
C ASP A 507 -12.67 3.77 12.82
N ASP A 508 -13.19 4.97 12.61
CA ASP A 508 -12.41 6.22 12.66
C ASP A 508 -12.00 6.57 14.09
N GLY A 509 -12.53 5.84 15.07
CA GLY A 509 -12.22 5.97 16.47
C GLY A 509 -12.88 7.19 17.09
N ILE A 510 -12.23 7.76 18.10
CA ILE A 510 -12.71 8.94 18.82
C ILE A 510 -11.81 10.15 18.57
N ALA A 511 -12.35 11.32 18.94
CA ALA A 511 -11.63 12.57 18.83
C ALA A 511 -10.27 12.53 19.57
N PRO A 512 -9.21 13.08 18.97
CA PRO A 512 -7.89 13.11 19.59
C PRO A 512 -7.82 14.12 20.73
N ASP A 513 -6.99 13.81 21.73
CA ASP A 513 -6.63 14.72 22.81
C ASP A 513 -5.17 15.19 22.67
N VAL A 514 -4.70 16.02 23.60
CA VAL A 514 -3.32 16.53 23.59
C VAL A 514 -2.28 15.39 23.57
N ALA A 515 -2.55 14.28 24.25
CA ALA A 515 -1.62 13.15 24.31
C ALA A 515 -1.50 12.43 22.95
N ALA A 516 -2.59 12.32 22.19
CA ALA A 516 -2.56 11.77 20.84
C ALA A 516 -1.74 12.65 19.86
N PHE A 517 -1.80 13.98 20.01
CA PHE A 517 -0.96 14.87 19.21
C PHE A 517 0.50 14.88 19.66
N GLU A 518 0.77 14.78 20.98
CA GLU A 518 2.12 14.67 21.52
C GLU A 518 2.78 13.34 21.10
N GLY A 519 2.05 12.23 21.20
CA GLY A 519 2.52 10.90 20.82
C GLY A 519 3.70 10.39 21.66
N ASN A 520 4.42 9.41 21.11
CA ASN A 520 5.54 8.76 21.78
C ASN A 520 6.74 8.65 20.82
N GLY A 521 7.93 9.07 21.28
CA GLY A 521 9.17 9.02 20.51
C GLY A 521 9.67 7.62 20.16
N VAL A 522 9.37 6.62 20.99
CA VAL A 522 9.75 5.22 20.75
C VAL A 522 8.84 4.59 19.70
N ASP A 523 7.53 4.81 19.85
CA ASP A 523 6.52 4.26 18.94
C ASP A 523 6.37 5.09 17.66
N GLN A 524 7.01 6.26 17.60
CA GLN A 524 6.97 7.22 16.48
C GLN A 524 5.55 7.71 16.15
N THR A 525 4.75 7.98 17.19
CA THR A 525 3.36 8.45 17.05
C THR A 525 3.22 9.95 17.29
N GLY A 526 2.08 10.55 16.94
CA GLY A 526 1.86 11.99 17.13
C GLY A 526 2.88 12.85 16.37
N MET A 527 3.38 13.90 17.01
CA MET A 527 4.47 14.72 16.44
C MET A 527 5.77 13.95 16.24
N HIS A 528 5.99 12.85 16.97
CA HIS A 528 7.17 12.01 16.85
C HIS A 528 7.16 11.11 15.61
N ALA A 529 6.05 11.03 14.86
CA ALA A 529 6.07 10.46 13.51
C ALA A 529 7.05 11.20 12.57
N LEU A 530 7.32 12.50 12.85
CA LEU A 530 8.33 13.29 12.14
C LEU A 530 9.77 12.92 12.51
N ASP A 531 10.01 12.07 13.51
CA ASP A 531 11.38 11.67 13.86
C ASP A 531 12.03 10.83 12.75
N THR A 532 11.22 10.13 11.95
CA THR A 532 11.63 9.40 10.74
C THR A 532 11.92 10.30 9.54
N VAL A 533 11.46 11.55 9.57
CA VAL A 533 11.61 12.51 8.49
C VAL A 533 13.00 13.15 8.55
N ASP A 534 13.68 13.21 7.40
CA ASP A 534 15.04 13.79 7.31
C ASP A 534 15.06 15.28 7.72
N ILE A 535 14.17 16.10 7.16
CA ILE A 535 14.10 17.53 7.47
C ILE A 535 12.68 18.07 7.31
N PHE A 536 12.28 18.91 8.26
CA PHE A 536 11.18 19.85 8.14
C PHE A 536 11.60 21.17 8.80
N ASN A 537 11.13 22.30 8.29
CA ASN A 537 11.57 23.62 8.72
C ASN A 537 10.50 24.38 9.49
N MET A 538 9.23 24.11 9.19
CA MET A 538 8.09 24.76 9.80
C MET A 538 7.11 23.71 10.29
N PHE A 539 6.63 23.85 11.51
CA PHE A 539 5.62 22.96 12.08
C PHE A 539 4.32 23.73 12.32
N MET A 540 3.23 23.14 11.87
CA MET A 540 1.89 23.68 11.96
C MET A 540 0.99 22.64 12.64
N VAL A 541 0.22 23.11 13.61
CA VAL A 541 -0.84 22.32 14.25
C VAL A 541 -2.15 23.05 14.03
N PRO A 542 -2.83 22.82 12.88
CA PRO A 542 -4.11 23.43 12.57
C PRO A 542 -5.17 23.16 13.65
N GLY A 543 -6.17 24.04 13.73
CA GLY A 543 -7.26 23.93 14.69
C GLY A 543 -8.05 22.63 14.53
N ASP A 544 -8.46 22.08 15.66
CA ASP A 544 -9.32 20.90 15.74
C ASP A 544 -10.47 21.18 16.71
N GLU A 545 -11.71 20.88 16.32
CA GLU A 545 -12.90 21.18 17.11
C GLU A 545 -12.90 20.48 18.48
N ALA A 546 -12.19 19.35 18.61
CA ALA A 546 -12.09 18.61 19.86
C ALA A 546 -11.10 19.23 20.86
N LEU A 547 -10.22 20.12 20.40
CA LEU A 547 -9.23 20.78 21.23
C LEU A 547 -9.64 22.24 21.46
N ASP A 548 -10.03 22.56 22.69
CA ASP A 548 -10.25 23.94 23.10
C ASP A 548 -8.93 24.74 23.17
N ASP A 549 -9.03 26.06 23.39
CA ASP A 549 -7.87 26.94 23.47
C ASP A 549 -6.88 26.54 24.60
N THR A 550 -7.35 25.87 25.66
CA THR A 550 -6.49 25.41 26.77
C THR A 550 -5.69 24.17 26.35
N ALA A 551 -6.33 23.22 25.69
CA ALA A 551 -5.71 22.03 25.12
C ALA A 551 -4.70 22.42 24.03
N MET A 552 -5.09 23.31 23.09
CA MET A 552 -4.21 23.81 22.05
C MET A 552 -2.99 24.55 22.63
N ARG A 553 -3.17 25.39 23.67
CA ARG A 553 -2.04 26.04 24.36
C ARG A 553 -1.08 25.02 24.99
N THR A 554 -1.62 23.98 25.61
CA THR A 554 -0.81 22.89 26.19
C THR A 554 -0.01 22.19 25.10
N LEU A 555 -0.65 21.89 23.97
CA LEU A 555 0.00 21.26 22.81
C LEU A 555 1.10 22.15 22.21
N TYR A 556 0.90 23.46 22.08
CA TYR A 556 1.97 24.37 21.66
C TYR A 556 3.16 24.38 22.64
N GLY A 557 2.89 24.24 23.95
CA GLY A 557 3.92 24.06 24.96
C GLY A 557 4.74 22.77 24.82
N ARG A 558 4.20 21.73 24.17
CA ARG A 558 4.92 20.50 23.78
C ARG A 558 5.62 20.63 22.43
N ALA A 559 4.94 21.22 21.47
CA ALA A 559 5.43 21.37 20.10
C ALA A 559 6.63 22.33 19.98
N ALA A 560 6.70 23.40 20.78
CA ALA A 560 7.80 24.37 20.69
C ALA A 560 9.16 23.78 21.13
N PRO A 561 9.30 23.10 22.28
CA PRO A 561 10.51 22.35 22.62
C PRO A 561 10.85 21.25 21.61
N TYR A 562 9.85 20.57 21.05
CA TYR A 562 10.07 19.60 19.98
C TYR A 562 10.69 20.26 18.74
N CYS A 563 10.11 21.38 18.27
CA CYS A 563 10.68 22.18 17.18
C CYS A 563 12.11 22.65 17.47
N GLN A 564 12.41 23.07 18.70
CA GLN A 564 13.76 23.43 19.13
C GLN A 564 14.75 22.26 18.94
N SER A 565 14.38 21.04 19.37
CA SER A 565 15.22 19.85 19.20
C SER A 565 15.43 19.46 17.72
N ARG A 566 14.43 19.72 16.88
CA ARG A 566 14.44 19.43 15.44
C ARG A 566 14.98 20.57 14.57
N ARG A 567 15.41 21.69 15.18
CA ARG A 567 15.79 22.94 14.50
C ARG A 567 14.72 23.48 13.53
N ALA A 568 13.46 23.30 13.90
CA ALA A 568 12.30 23.77 13.17
C ALA A 568 11.65 24.98 13.86
N PHE A 569 10.72 25.64 13.15
CA PHE A 569 10.02 26.83 13.62
C PHE A 569 8.51 26.57 13.72
N LEU A 570 7.91 26.79 14.88
CA LEU A 570 6.48 26.60 15.12
C LEU A 570 5.69 27.83 14.67
N VAL A 571 4.72 27.62 13.77
CA VAL A 571 3.79 28.69 13.35
C VAL A 571 2.48 28.52 14.11
N VAL A 572 2.24 29.41 15.06
CA VAL A 572 1.14 29.31 16.04
C VAL A 572 -0.10 30.03 15.54
N ASP A 573 -1.24 29.33 15.58
CA ASP A 573 -2.54 29.96 15.38
C ASP A 573 -3.03 30.66 16.66
N PRO A 574 -3.62 31.86 16.55
CA PRO A 574 -4.04 32.61 17.71
C PRO A 574 -5.27 31.93 18.36
N PRO A 575 -5.32 31.83 19.70
CA PRO A 575 -6.47 31.30 20.43
C PRO A 575 -7.78 31.98 19.98
N GLN A 576 -8.87 31.21 19.92
CA GLN A 576 -10.18 31.74 19.52
C GLN A 576 -10.64 32.86 20.47
N ALA A 577 -10.37 32.71 21.76
CA ALA A 577 -10.72 33.68 22.81
C ALA A 577 -10.06 35.06 22.64
N TRP A 578 -9.03 35.20 21.79
CA TRP A 578 -8.42 36.51 21.52
C TRP A 578 -9.37 37.48 20.80
N THR A 579 -10.43 36.96 20.19
CA THR A 579 -11.51 37.74 19.60
C THR A 579 -12.81 37.45 20.34
N ASN A 580 -13.52 38.52 20.71
CA ASN A 580 -14.82 38.40 21.33
C ASN A 580 -15.84 37.78 20.36
N GLY A 581 -16.39 36.62 20.71
CA GLY A 581 -17.35 35.92 19.85
C GLY A 581 -18.67 36.65 19.63
N THR A 582 -19.03 37.63 20.47
CA THR A 582 -20.27 38.40 20.37
C THR A 582 -20.08 39.74 19.67
N THR A 583 -19.01 40.47 20.01
CA THR A 583 -18.78 41.84 19.51
C THR A 583 -17.83 41.89 18.31
N GLY A 584 -17.06 40.82 18.06
CA GLY A 584 -16.01 40.80 17.03
C GLY A 584 -14.82 41.70 17.35
N LEU A 585 -14.68 42.18 18.59
CA LEU A 585 -13.56 43.01 19.03
C LEU A 585 -12.34 42.15 19.39
N ALA A 586 -11.15 42.73 19.26
CA ALA A 586 -9.89 42.08 19.64
C ALA A 586 -9.66 42.22 21.16
N ASP A 587 -10.21 41.30 21.96
CA ASP A 587 -10.06 41.28 23.42
C ASP A 587 -8.59 41.18 23.86
N VAL A 588 -7.74 40.50 23.08
CA VAL A 588 -6.29 40.42 23.30
C VAL A 588 -5.58 41.79 23.33
N VAL A 589 -6.16 42.82 22.72
CA VAL A 589 -5.61 44.18 22.78
C VAL A 589 -5.81 44.80 24.17
N GLN A 590 -6.92 44.46 24.84
CA GLN A 590 -7.27 45.00 26.15
C GLN A 590 -6.71 44.15 27.29
N ASP A 591 -6.43 42.87 27.03
CA ASP A 591 -5.87 41.95 28.01
C ASP A 591 -4.54 41.32 27.53
N PRO A 592 -3.40 41.99 27.77
CA PRO A 592 -2.07 41.45 27.46
C PRO A 592 -1.75 40.15 28.22
N SER A 593 -2.48 39.81 29.29
CA SER A 593 -2.24 38.57 30.03
C SER A 593 -2.49 37.33 29.17
N MET A 594 -3.38 37.42 28.17
CA MET A 594 -3.63 36.37 27.19
C MET A 594 -2.37 36.01 26.39
N ILE A 595 -1.56 37.02 26.03
CA ILE A 595 -0.29 36.84 25.30
C ILE A 595 0.75 36.23 26.23
N SER A 596 0.87 36.76 27.46
CA SER A 596 1.81 36.24 28.45
C SER A 596 1.53 34.79 28.84
N THR A 597 0.25 34.39 28.85
CA THR A 597 -0.19 33.02 29.14
C THR A 597 0.24 32.05 28.04
N LEU A 598 0.06 32.44 26.76
CA LEU A 598 0.56 31.66 25.63
C LEU A 598 2.08 31.56 25.69
N ARG A 599 2.79 32.69 25.86
CA ARG A 599 4.25 32.73 25.92
C ARG A 599 4.80 31.88 27.07
N GLY A 600 4.17 31.93 28.24
CA GLY A 600 4.55 31.13 29.41
C GLY A 600 4.48 29.63 29.15
N ALA A 601 3.48 29.16 28.39
CA ALA A 601 3.34 27.75 28.03
C ALA A 601 4.49 27.22 27.16
N LEU A 602 5.10 28.06 26.33
CA LEU A 602 6.23 27.69 25.46
C LEU A 602 7.59 27.69 26.18
N GLY A 603 7.65 28.29 27.38
CA GLY A 603 8.87 28.31 28.21
C GLY A 603 10.07 28.98 27.53
N SER A 604 11.21 28.27 27.47
CA SER A 604 12.43 28.74 26.82
C SER A 604 12.36 28.68 25.30
N ALA A 605 11.48 27.86 24.71
CA ALA A 605 11.39 27.65 23.26
C ALA A 605 10.52 28.69 22.52
N LYS A 606 10.09 29.76 23.22
CA LYS A 606 9.29 30.86 22.64
C LYS A 606 9.99 31.61 21.50
N ASP A 607 11.32 31.54 21.42
CA ASP A 607 12.12 32.06 20.31
C ASP A 607 11.99 31.22 19.03
N HIS A 608 11.54 29.96 19.13
CA HIS A 608 11.26 29.05 18.00
C HIS A 608 9.80 29.10 17.53
N ALA A 609 9.03 30.10 17.96
CA ALA A 609 7.62 30.19 17.62
C ALA A 609 7.21 31.64 17.30
N ALA A 610 6.19 31.78 16.45
CA ALA A 610 5.53 33.06 16.20
C ALA A 610 4.03 32.87 16.04
N VAL A 611 3.26 33.80 16.61
CA VAL A 611 1.80 33.85 16.47
C VAL A 611 1.39 34.91 15.46
N PHE A 612 0.39 34.60 14.64
CA PHE A 612 -0.13 35.50 13.60
C PHE A 612 -1.62 35.72 13.81
N TYR A 613 -1.99 36.95 14.15
CA TYR A 613 -3.35 37.35 14.47
C TYR A 613 -3.78 38.45 13.51
N PRO A 614 -5.05 38.57 13.09
CA PRO A 614 -6.25 37.78 13.39
C PRO A 614 -6.36 36.45 12.63
N ARG A 615 -7.38 35.63 12.97
CA ARG A 615 -7.75 34.42 12.22
C ARG A 615 -8.32 34.80 10.84
N LEU A 616 -8.21 33.89 9.89
CA LEU A 616 -8.54 34.12 8.49
C LEU A 616 -9.98 33.70 8.17
N HIS A 617 -10.66 34.45 7.32
CA HIS A 617 -11.88 33.99 6.65
C HIS A 617 -11.54 33.44 5.27
N ILE A 618 -11.95 32.21 4.99
CA ILE A 618 -11.81 31.56 3.67
C ILE A 618 -13.18 31.13 3.14
N ARG A 619 -13.27 30.93 1.82
CA ARG A 619 -14.49 30.41 1.17
C ARG A 619 -14.33 28.92 0.88
N VAL A 620 -15.20 28.11 1.46
CA VAL A 620 -15.27 26.65 1.26
C VAL A 620 -16.70 26.32 0.83
N ASN A 621 -16.87 25.78 -0.38
CA ASN A 621 -18.18 25.43 -0.95
C ASN A 621 -19.22 26.57 -0.88
N GLY A 622 -18.78 27.81 -1.09
CA GLY A 622 -19.64 29.01 -1.03
C GLY A 622 -19.90 29.54 0.37
N LEU A 623 -19.48 28.85 1.44
CA LEU A 623 -19.60 29.29 2.82
C LEU A 623 -18.30 29.94 3.31
N THR A 624 -18.43 30.92 4.20
CA THR A 624 -17.29 31.53 4.89
C THR A 624 -16.93 30.70 6.12
N ARG A 625 -15.69 30.20 6.18
CA ARG A 625 -15.13 29.51 7.36
C ARG A 625 -14.03 30.36 8.00
N THR A 626 -13.98 30.37 9.32
CA THR A 626 -12.90 31.01 10.09
C THR A 626 -11.88 29.96 10.51
N ILE A 627 -10.63 30.13 10.11
CA ILE A 627 -9.54 29.19 10.41
C ILE A 627 -8.27 29.91 10.85
N GLY A 628 -7.32 29.15 11.38
CA GLY A 628 -5.98 29.64 11.68
C GLY A 628 -5.24 30.23 10.47
N ALA A 629 -4.23 31.06 10.74
CA ALA A 629 -3.37 31.66 9.71
C ALA A 629 -2.10 30.84 9.42
N SER A 630 -1.78 29.83 10.23
CA SER A 630 -0.52 29.08 10.24
C SER A 630 -0.16 28.52 8.86
N GLY A 631 -1.10 27.87 8.18
CA GLY A 631 -0.91 27.34 6.83
C GLY A 631 -0.58 28.41 5.79
N ALA A 632 -1.35 29.51 5.75
CA ALA A 632 -1.12 30.61 4.81
C ALA A 632 0.22 31.32 5.06
N ILE A 633 0.56 31.53 6.34
CA ILE A 633 1.80 32.15 6.74
C ILE A 633 3.01 31.27 6.42
N ALA A 634 2.93 29.96 6.68
CA ALA A 634 3.98 29.02 6.31
C ALA A 634 4.22 29.00 4.78
N GLY A 635 3.14 29.08 3.98
CA GLY A 635 3.25 29.21 2.53
C GLY A 635 3.91 30.54 2.12
N LEU A 636 3.52 31.64 2.76
CA LEU A 636 4.13 32.96 2.54
C LEU A 636 5.62 32.98 2.93
N MET A 637 6.00 32.30 4.01
CA MET A 637 7.39 32.10 4.41
C MET A 637 8.15 31.35 3.31
N ALA A 638 7.62 30.22 2.83
CA ALA A 638 8.23 29.46 1.73
C ALA A 638 8.42 30.32 0.46
N ARG A 639 7.40 31.10 0.09
CA ARG A 639 7.46 32.02 -1.05
C ARG A 639 8.49 33.14 -0.87
N THR A 640 8.62 33.66 0.35
CA THR A 640 9.61 34.69 0.67
C THR A 640 11.01 34.11 0.58
N ASP A 641 11.24 32.93 1.18
CA ASP A 641 12.52 32.24 1.17
C ASP A 641 12.99 31.96 -0.26
N ALA A 642 12.11 31.44 -1.12
CA ALA A 642 12.43 31.13 -2.51
C ALA A 642 12.84 32.37 -3.33
N ASN A 643 12.23 33.52 -3.04
CA ASN A 643 12.44 34.75 -3.81
C ASN A 643 13.55 35.64 -3.24
N ARG A 644 13.77 35.62 -1.92
CA ARG A 644 14.56 36.63 -1.20
C ARG A 644 15.48 36.04 -0.12
N GLY A 645 15.47 34.73 0.08
CA GLY A 645 16.22 34.04 1.13
C GLY A 645 15.53 34.11 2.50
N VAL A 646 15.84 33.13 3.36
CA VAL A 646 15.24 32.97 4.70
C VAL A 646 15.52 34.15 5.65
N TRP A 647 16.55 34.93 5.38
CA TRP A 647 16.90 36.15 6.11
C TRP A 647 15.99 37.35 5.81
N LYS A 648 15.09 37.26 4.81
CA LYS A 648 14.09 38.30 4.54
C LYS A 648 12.83 38.08 5.39
N ALA A 649 12.39 39.13 6.08
CA ALA A 649 11.13 39.11 6.81
C ALA A 649 9.94 38.80 5.88
N PRO A 650 9.06 37.83 6.20
CA PRO A 650 7.86 37.49 5.44
C PRO A 650 6.71 38.47 5.75
N ALA A 651 6.99 39.77 5.75
CA ALA A 651 6.06 40.83 6.13
C ALA A 651 6.27 42.09 5.27
N GLY A 652 5.23 42.93 5.20
CA GLY A 652 5.21 44.18 4.47
C GLY A 652 4.24 44.16 3.28
N ILE A 653 4.34 45.17 2.41
CA ILE A 653 3.39 45.37 1.29
C ILE A 653 3.39 44.22 0.28
N ASP A 654 4.51 43.51 0.12
CA ASP A 654 4.64 42.38 -0.80
C ASP A 654 4.22 41.03 -0.16
N ALA A 655 3.82 41.05 1.12
CA ALA A 655 3.49 39.86 1.91
C ALA A 655 1.99 39.51 1.86
N GLY A 656 1.41 39.52 0.66
CA GLY A 656 -0.01 39.23 0.44
C GLY A 656 -0.40 37.78 0.69
N LEU A 657 -1.59 37.56 1.24
CA LEU A 657 -2.15 36.24 1.47
C LEU A 657 -3.16 35.89 0.36
N ASN A 658 -2.85 34.86 -0.40
CA ASN A 658 -3.68 34.36 -1.49
C ASN A 658 -4.84 33.53 -0.94
N THR A 659 -5.97 33.56 -1.65
CA THR A 659 -7.18 32.75 -1.36
C THR A 659 -7.86 33.04 -0.01
N VAL A 660 -7.43 34.10 0.68
CA VAL A 660 -8.07 34.63 1.89
C VAL A 660 -9.15 35.65 1.49
N SER A 661 -10.34 35.51 2.06
CA SER A 661 -11.50 36.36 1.76
C SER A 661 -11.72 37.51 2.74
N GLY A 662 -11.11 37.43 3.93
CA GLY A 662 -11.26 38.42 4.99
C GLY A 662 -10.52 38.00 6.26
N LEU A 663 -10.69 38.80 7.32
CA LEU A 663 -10.15 38.56 8.64
C LEU A 663 -11.30 38.56 9.65
N ASN A 664 -11.20 37.75 10.71
CA ASN A 664 -12.25 37.72 11.74
C ASN A 664 -12.32 39.00 12.58
N VAL A 665 -11.23 39.79 12.58
CA VAL A 665 -11.20 41.16 13.14
C VAL A 665 -10.40 42.05 12.21
N ILE A 666 -10.82 43.30 12.03
CA ILE A 666 -10.02 44.31 11.33
C ILE A 666 -9.34 45.19 12.37
N LEU A 667 -8.00 45.20 12.37
CA LEU A 667 -7.21 45.96 13.35
C LEU A 667 -6.91 47.38 12.87
N THR A 668 -7.10 48.33 13.80
CA THR A 668 -6.60 49.71 13.67
C THR A 668 -5.10 49.77 13.93
N ASP A 669 -4.45 50.87 13.52
CA ASP A 669 -3.02 51.07 13.78
C ASP A 669 -2.69 51.15 15.27
N ALA A 670 -3.58 51.74 16.09
CA ALA A 670 -3.41 51.82 17.53
C ALA A 670 -3.43 50.42 18.17
N GLN A 671 -4.39 49.57 17.77
CA GLN A 671 -4.48 48.18 18.24
C GLN A 671 -3.26 47.36 17.80
N ASN A 672 -2.84 47.50 16.54
CA ASN A 672 -1.61 46.88 16.04
C ASN A 672 -0.38 47.33 16.84
N GLY A 673 -0.30 48.61 17.20
CA GLY A 673 0.80 49.15 18.00
C GLY A 673 0.90 48.54 19.40
N VAL A 674 -0.22 48.11 19.99
CA VAL A 674 -0.22 47.36 21.26
C VAL A 674 0.28 45.93 21.05
N LEU A 675 -0.28 45.22 20.06
CA LEU A 675 0.03 43.82 19.80
C LEU A 675 1.47 43.60 19.33
N ASN A 676 1.98 44.46 18.45
CA ASN A 676 3.33 44.32 17.91
C ASN A 676 4.38 44.41 19.02
N LYS A 677 4.23 45.34 19.98
CA LYS A 677 5.13 45.47 21.15
C LYS A 677 5.24 44.18 21.96
N GLN A 678 4.17 43.39 21.99
CA GLN A 678 4.07 42.12 22.71
C GLN A 678 4.50 40.90 21.89
N GLY A 679 5.05 41.10 20.69
CA GLY A 679 5.51 40.00 19.81
C GLY A 679 4.39 39.29 19.04
N VAL A 680 3.22 39.91 18.89
CA VAL A 680 2.11 39.39 18.09
C VAL A 680 2.16 39.98 16.68
N ASN A 681 2.17 39.12 15.66
CA ASN A 681 2.24 39.56 14.26
C ASN A 681 0.86 39.82 13.70
N SER A 682 0.58 41.08 13.36
CA SER A 682 -0.72 41.48 12.82
C SER A 682 -0.85 41.20 11.32
N ILE A 683 -1.95 40.55 10.91
CA ILE A 683 -2.41 40.49 9.52
C ILE A 683 -3.36 41.68 9.31
N ARG A 684 -3.17 42.43 8.23
CA ARG A 684 -3.87 43.70 7.97
C ARG A 684 -4.56 43.67 6.61
N VAL A 685 -5.64 44.45 6.51
CA VAL A 685 -6.30 44.78 5.24
C VAL A 685 -5.82 46.16 4.83
N LEU A 686 -5.20 46.28 3.65
CA LEU A 686 -4.81 47.55 3.07
C LEU A 686 -6.03 48.27 2.45
N PRO A 687 -5.95 49.60 2.19
CA PRO A 687 -7.04 50.34 1.56
C PRO A 687 -7.46 49.82 0.18
N ASN A 688 -6.56 49.15 -0.54
CA ASN A 688 -6.85 48.50 -1.83
C ASN A 688 -7.52 47.12 -1.68
N GLY A 689 -7.86 46.71 -0.46
CA GLY A 689 -8.48 45.41 -0.14
C GLY A 689 -7.50 44.24 -0.03
N SER A 690 -6.20 44.45 -0.25
CA SER A 690 -5.20 43.38 -0.10
C SER A 690 -5.02 42.99 1.37
N ILE A 691 -5.05 41.69 1.65
CA ILE A 691 -4.77 41.12 2.97
C ILE A 691 -3.30 40.73 3.03
N ILE A 692 -2.56 41.28 3.98
CA ILE A 692 -1.10 41.13 4.06
C ILE A 692 -0.63 40.81 5.48
N ASN A 693 0.48 40.10 5.60
CA ASN A 693 1.18 39.98 6.87
C ASN A 693 1.99 41.25 7.18
N TRP A 694 1.81 41.83 8.36
CA TRP A 694 2.40 43.11 8.77
C TRP A 694 3.29 43.01 10.02
N GLY A 695 3.69 41.80 10.41
CA GLY A 695 4.62 41.57 11.52
C GLY A 695 5.56 40.38 11.27
N ALA A 696 6.75 40.41 11.87
CA ALA A 696 7.74 39.33 11.78
C ALA A 696 8.53 39.11 13.08
N ARG A 697 7.88 39.22 14.24
CA ARG A 697 8.42 38.97 15.58
C ARG A 697 8.17 37.54 16.04
N THR A 698 9.10 36.98 16.80
CA THR A 698 8.91 35.72 17.53
C THR A 698 8.10 35.96 18.80
N LEU A 699 7.66 34.90 19.48
CA LEU A 699 7.01 35.02 20.80
C LEU A 699 7.99 35.45 21.91
N ASP A 700 9.30 35.48 21.62
CA ASP A 700 10.33 36.12 22.46
C ASP A 700 10.58 37.59 22.09
N GLY A 701 9.89 38.11 21.07
CA GLY A 701 10.08 39.44 20.53
C GLY A 701 9.39 40.59 21.27
N ASP A 702 9.17 40.43 22.58
CA ASP A 702 8.62 41.47 23.44
C ASP A 702 9.61 42.64 23.59
N ASP A 703 9.13 43.87 23.45
CA ASP A 703 9.96 45.07 23.57
C ASP A 703 10.51 45.24 24.99
N ASP A 704 9.80 44.73 26.01
CA ASP A 704 10.20 44.88 27.42
C ASP A 704 11.24 43.82 27.88
N ALA A 705 11.41 42.73 27.11
CA ALA A 705 12.25 41.60 27.49
C ALA A 705 13.63 41.56 26.81
N GLY A 706 13.89 42.41 25.81
CA GLY A 706 15.20 42.56 25.16
C GLY A 706 15.83 41.26 24.64
N SER A 707 15.26 40.66 23.60
CA SER A 707 15.78 39.41 23.00
C SER A 707 16.61 39.63 21.72
N GLU A 708 17.72 38.89 21.58
CA GLU A 708 18.49 38.79 20.33
C GLU A 708 17.72 38.03 19.24
N TRP A 709 16.79 37.15 19.64
CA TRP A 709 15.95 36.30 18.79
C TRP A 709 14.57 36.91 18.51
N LYS A 710 14.45 38.22 18.67
CA LYS A 710 13.21 38.98 18.51
C LYS A 710 12.50 38.77 17.17
N TYR A 711 13.23 38.51 16.09
CA TYR A 711 12.69 38.51 14.73
C TYR A 711 12.70 37.11 14.10
N VAL A 712 11.57 36.74 13.48
CA VAL A 712 11.37 35.51 12.71
C VAL A 712 12.49 35.27 11.69
N PRO A 713 12.85 36.22 10.79
CA PRO A 713 13.92 35.98 9.82
C PRO A 713 15.29 35.74 10.46
N ILE A 714 15.55 36.29 11.66
CA ILE A 714 16.82 36.08 12.36
C ILE A 714 16.88 34.67 12.94
N ARG A 715 15.83 34.23 13.66
CA ARG A 715 15.78 32.86 14.19
C ARG A 715 15.79 31.83 13.06
N ARG A 716 14.93 31.97 12.05
CA ARG A 716 14.87 31.02 10.92
C ARG A 716 16.19 30.95 10.15
N PHE A 717 16.89 32.08 9.99
CA PHE A 717 18.21 32.07 9.37
C PHE A 717 19.27 31.36 10.23
N ALA A 718 19.26 31.54 11.55
CA ALA A 718 20.13 30.80 12.46
C ALA A 718 19.88 29.29 12.39
N LEU A 719 18.61 28.85 12.40
CA LEU A 719 18.24 27.44 12.26
C LEU A 719 18.76 26.85 10.94
N PHE A 720 18.63 27.60 9.83
CA PHE A 720 19.20 27.21 8.54
C PHE A 720 20.73 27.08 8.57
N LEU A 721 21.43 28.00 9.22
CA LEU A 721 22.88 27.94 9.39
C LEU A 721 23.29 26.73 10.24
N GLU A 722 22.67 26.55 11.41
CA GLU A 722 22.93 25.43 12.32
C GLU A 722 22.80 24.07 11.61
N GLU A 723 21.71 23.87 10.86
CA GLU A 723 21.46 22.62 10.15
C GLU A 723 22.39 22.40 8.95
N SER A 724 22.65 23.45 8.15
CA SER A 724 23.57 23.37 7.01
C SER A 724 24.99 23.06 7.46
N LEU A 725 25.47 23.72 8.52
CA LEU A 725 26.78 23.49 9.07
C LEU A 725 26.88 22.09 9.68
N TYR A 726 25.89 21.68 10.49
CA TYR A 726 25.85 20.34 11.08
C TYR A 726 25.98 19.23 10.04
N ARG A 727 25.19 19.28 8.95
CA ARG A 727 25.28 18.29 7.86
C ARG A 727 26.60 18.39 7.10
N GLY A 728 27.04 19.61 6.79
CA GLY A 728 28.26 19.90 6.06
C GLY A 728 29.55 19.48 6.77
N THR A 729 29.54 19.37 8.10
CA THR A 729 30.71 19.02 8.91
C THR A 729 30.69 17.58 9.46
N ARG A 730 29.69 16.74 9.12
CA ARG A 730 29.61 15.35 9.62
C ARG A 730 30.84 14.51 9.31
N TRP A 731 31.52 14.80 8.21
CA TRP A 731 32.73 14.07 7.82
C TRP A 731 33.90 14.24 8.79
N ALA A 732 33.88 15.25 9.67
CA ALA A 732 34.94 15.48 10.65
C ALA A 732 34.94 14.42 11.77
N VAL A 733 33.86 13.67 11.93
CA VAL A 733 33.76 12.62 12.94
C VAL A 733 34.75 11.50 12.60
N PHE A 734 35.54 11.06 13.58
CA PHE A 734 36.63 10.08 13.47
C PHE A 734 37.88 10.53 12.69
N GLU A 735 37.98 11.80 12.29
CA GLU A 735 39.23 12.36 11.76
C GLU A 735 40.24 12.65 12.88
N PRO A 736 41.56 12.64 12.62
CA PRO A 736 42.57 13.03 13.60
C PRO A 736 42.36 14.46 14.15
N ASN A 737 42.15 14.58 15.46
CA ASN A 737 41.87 15.86 16.13
C ASN A 737 43.13 16.72 16.32
N ASP A 738 43.58 17.36 15.24
CA ASP A 738 44.72 18.27 15.20
C ASP A 738 44.53 19.39 14.15
N GLU A 739 45.47 20.33 14.08
CA GLU A 739 45.41 21.53 13.22
C GLU A 739 45.00 21.28 11.76
N PRO A 740 45.40 20.18 11.07
CA PRO A 740 44.93 19.92 9.70
C PRO A 740 43.41 19.75 9.58
N LEU A 741 42.77 19.08 10.54
CA LEU A 741 41.31 18.94 10.59
C LEU A 741 40.66 20.30 10.81
N TRP A 742 41.16 21.06 11.79
CA TRP A 742 40.63 22.38 12.14
C TRP A 742 40.75 23.36 10.98
N ALA A 743 41.89 23.36 10.26
CA ALA A 743 42.08 24.19 9.07
C ALA A 743 41.08 23.86 7.96
N ASN A 744 40.80 22.57 7.72
CA ASN A 744 39.80 22.14 6.74
C ASN A 744 38.38 22.56 7.15
N LEU A 745 38.03 22.42 8.44
CA LEU A 745 36.75 22.90 8.98
C LEU A 745 36.59 24.41 8.79
N ARG A 746 37.60 25.20 9.19
CA ARG A 746 37.60 26.66 8.97
C ARG A 746 37.45 27.00 7.49
N LEU A 747 38.18 26.35 6.60
CA LEU A 747 38.15 26.62 5.15
C LEU A 747 36.74 26.38 4.58
N ASN A 748 36.15 25.22 4.87
CA ASN A 748 34.85 24.83 4.31
C ASN A 748 33.70 25.71 4.84
N ILE A 749 33.70 26.01 6.14
CA ILE A 749 32.68 26.87 6.76
C ILE A 749 32.84 28.32 6.27
N ASN A 750 34.06 28.85 6.18
CA ASN A 750 34.29 30.20 5.63
C ASN A 750 33.83 30.31 4.17
N ALA A 751 34.04 29.27 3.35
CA ALA A 751 33.58 29.28 1.97
C ALA A 751 32.05 29.36 1.88
N PHE A 752 31.34 28.59 2.71
CA PHE A 752 29.88 28.62 2.79
C PHE A 752 29.34 29.97 3.27
N MET A 753 29.86 30.48 4.37
CA MET A 753 29.47 31.80 4.91
C MET A 753 29.78 32.92 3.91
N THR A 754 30.89 32.84 3.17
CA THR A 754 31.22 33.78 2.09
C THR A 754 30.19 33.74 0.96
N SER A 755 29.68 32.55 0.60
CA SER A 755 28.60 32.42 -0.39
C SER A 755 27.34 33.14 0.06
N LEU A 756 26.95 33.01 1.32
CA LEU A 756 25.80 33.71 1.90
C LEU A 756 26.01 35.22 1.98
N PHE A 757 27.23 35.68 2.28
CA PHE A 757 27.57 37.10 2.24
C PHE A 757 27.39 37.70 0.84
N ARG A 758 27.80 36.98 -0.21
CA ARG A 758 27.59 37.40 -1.61
C ARG A 758 26.10 37.46 -1.98
N GLN A 759 25.26 36.66 -1.33
CA GLN A 759 23.80 36.71 -1.45
C GLN A 759 23.16 37.79 -0.57
N GLN A 760 23.96 38.63 0.09
CA GLN A 760 23.52 39.69 1.00
C GLN A 760 22.69 39.16 2.17
N ALA A 761 23.04 37.99 2.72
CA ALA A 761 22.34 37.40 3.86
C ALA A 761 22.70 38.06 5.22
N PHE A 762 23.81 38.80 5.29
CA PHE A 762 24.34 39.41 6.50
C PHE A 762 24.33 40.94 6.43
N GLN A 763 24.36 41.55 7.62
CA GLN A 763 24.72 42.96 7.75
C GLN A 763 26.25 43.13 7.65
N GLY A 764 26.71 44.24 7.08
CA GLY A 764 28.13 44.58 6.99
C GLY A 764 28.58 44.80 5.55
N SER A 765 29.67 45.57 5.39
CA SER A 765 30.24 45.92 4.09
C SER A 765 31.37 44.97 3.66
N SER A 766 31.92 44.21 4.61
CA SER A 766 32.97 43.22 4.40
C SER A 766 32.64 41.88 5.10
N PRO A 767 33.20 40.74 4.64
CA PRO A 767 33.01 39.45 5.30
C PRO A 767 33.38 39.46 6.79
N GLN A 768 34.41 40.21 7.18
CA GLN A 768 34.90 40.29 8.56
C GLN A 768 33.94 41.03 9.50
N GLU A 769 33.13 41.94 8.97
CA GLU A 769 32.03 42.58 9.71
C GLU A 769 30.78 41.69 9.76
N ALA A 770 30.61 40.83 8.74
CA ALA A 770 29.41 40.03 8.54
C ALA A 770 29.39 38.71 9.31
N PHE A 771 30.52 38.03 9.42
CA PHE A 771 30.62 36.76 10.15
C PHE A 771 32.07 36.46 10.58
N TYR A 772 32.22 35.52 11.50
CA TYR A 772 33.51 34.92 11.82
C TYR A 772 33.38 33.40 11.99
N VAL A 773 34.47 32.69 11.75
CA VAL A 773 34.61 31.24 11.96
C VAL A 773 35.92 30.99 12.67
N ARG A 774 35.87 30.40 13.86
CA ARG A 774 37.05 30.01 14.64
C ARG A 774 36.99 28.53 14.96
N CYS A 775 38.09 27.83 14.71
CA CYS A 775 38.28 26.44 15.09
C CYS A 775 39.78 26.24 15.13
N ASP A 776 40.39 26.37 16.31
CA ASP A 776 41.83 26.25 16.51
C ASP A 776 42.12 25.92 17.98
N LYS A 777 43.39 25.93 18.39
CA LYS A 777 43.80 25.67 19.78
C LYS A 777 43.24 26.65 20.82
N THR A 778 42.68 27.80 20.41
CA THR A 778 42.04 28.77 21.30
C THR A 778 40.58 28.40 21.57
N THR A 779 39.90 27.75 20.62
CA THR A 779 38.55 27.22 20.81
C THR A 779 38.56 25.78 21.33
N THR A 780 39.55 24.97 20.95
CA THR A 780 39.69 23.56 21.31
C THR A 780 40.90 23.37 22.21
N THR A 781 40.67 23.24 23.52
CA THR A 781 41.74 23.12 24.53
C THR A 781 42.37 21.73 24.53
N GLN A 782 43.51 21.55 25.23
CA GLN A 782 44.11 20.22 25.34
C GLN A 782 43.21 19.20 26.05
N ASP A 783 42.37 19.64 26.99
CA ASP A 783 41.37 18.77 27.65
C ASP A 783 40.27 18.33 26.68
N ASP A 784 39.77 19.25 25.84
CA ASP A 784 38.81 18.92 24.78
C ASP A 784 39.39 17.87 23.81
N ARG A 785 40.65 18.05 23.39
CA ARG A 785 41.35 17.11 22.51
C ARG A 785 41.47 15.72 23.13
N ASN A 786 41.82 15.65 24.42
CA ASN A 786 41.91 14.39 25.15
C ASN A 786 40.54 13.70 25.25
N LYS A 787 39.44 14.46 25.26
CA LYS A 787 38.05 13.96 25.22
C LYS A 787 37.53 13.71 23.80
N GLY A 788 38.33 13.95 22.76
CA GLY A 788 37.92 13.81 21.36
C GLY A 788 36.96 14.91 20.87
N ILE A 789 36.87 16.03 21.57
CA ILE A 789 35.98 17.15 21.25
C ILE A 789 36.70 18.16 20.33
N VAL A 790 35.98 18.67 19.33
CA VAL A 790 36.41 19.79 18.46
C VAL A 790 35.39 20.90 18.61
N ASN A 791 35.84 22.10 19.01
CA ASN A 791 34.96 23.25 19.20
C ASN A 791 35.09 24.21 18.01
N ILE A 792 33.96 24.47 17.35
CA ILE A 792 33.83 25.39 16.23
C ILE A 792 32.94 26.54 16.69
N GLU A 793 33.48 27.76 16.69
CA GLU A 793 32.71 28.97 16.96
C GLU A 793 32.37 29.67 15.65
N VAL A 794 31.08 29.86 15.39
CA VAL A 794 30.58 30.61 14.24
C VAL A 794 29.70 31.74 14.76
N GLY A 795 30.04 32.98 14.40
CA GLY A 795 29.20 34.14 14.67
C GLY A 795 28.82 34.85 13.38
N PHE A 796 27.67 35.51 13.38
CA PHE A 796 27.15 36.24 12.22
C PHE A 796 26.41 37.51 12.63
N ALA A 797 26.39 38.51 11.75
CA ALA A 797 25.66 39.76 11.90
C ALA A 797 24.33 39.69 11.13
N PRO A 798 23.18 39.53 11.81
CA PRO A 798 21.89 39.37 11.14
C PRO A 798 21.38 40.67 10.51
N LEU A 799 20.62 40.56 9.42
CA LEU A 799 19.85 41.66 8.87
C LEU A 799 18.61 41.94 9.72
N LYS A 800 18.63 43.04 10.49
CA LYS A 800 17.47 43.48 11.26
C LYS A 800 16.46 44.19 10.34
N PRO A 801 15.16 43.81 10.35
CA PRO A 801 14.16 44.46 9.51
C PRO A 801 13.87 45.89 9.98
N ALA A 802 13.63 46.80 9.02
CA ALA A 802 13.18 48.16 9.32
C ALA A 802 11.65 48.15 9.56
N GLU A 803 11.22 48.17 10.83
CA GLU A 803 9.80 48.18 11.21
C GLU A 803 9.18 49.60 11.21
N PHE A 804 9.99 50.65 11.32
CA PHE A 804 9.53 52.03 11.46
C PHE A 804 10.27 52.97 10.51
N VAL A 805 9.54 53.84 9.82
CA VAL A 805 10.08 54.94 9.01
C VAL A 805 9.53 56.25 9.56
N VAL A 806 10.40 57.12 10.05
CA VAL A 806 10.03 58.43 10.61
C VAL A 806 10.38 59.51 9.60
N ILE A 807 9.38 60.13 9.00
CA ILE A 807 9.57 61.30 8.13
C ILE A 807 9.49 62.56 9.00
N LYS A 808 10.58 63.32 9.08
CA LYS A 808 10.63 64.61 9.76
C LYS A 808 10.51 65.71 8.71
N ILE A 809 9.44 66.50 8.79
CA ILE A 809 9.21 67.65 7.90
C ILE A 809 9.48 68.92 8.72
N GLN A 810 10.40 69.76 8.24
CA GLN A 810 10.67 71.07 8.81
C GLN A 810 10.46 72.13 7.74
N GLN A 811 9.74 73.20 8.07
CA GLN A 811 9.68 74.39 7.23
C GLN A 811 11.03 75.12 7.34
N ILE A 812 11.74 75.26 6.21
CA ILE A 812 12.96 76.06 6.15
C ILE A 812 12.55 77.54 6.28
N ALA A 813 13.05 78.23 7.29
CA ALA A 813 12.88 79.67 7.48
C ALA A 813 14.27 80.34 7.44
N GLY A 814 14.56 81.07 6.35
CA GLY A 814 15.80 81.83 6.14
C GLY A 814 16.49 81.55 4.80
N GLU A 815 16.42 82.54 3.91
CA GLU A 815 17.04 82.74 2.57
C GLU A 815 17.56 81.53 1.77
N LEU A 816 16.81 81.21 0.70
CA LEU A 816 17.29 80.53 -0.51
C LEU A 816 18.16 81.45 -1.36
#